data_AF-A0A1V5JMZ0-F1
#
_entry.id   AF-A0A1V5JMZ0-F1
#
_cell.length_a   1.000
_cell.length_b   1.000
_cell.length_c   1.000
_cell.angle_alpha   90.00
_cell.angle_beta   90.00
_cell.angle_gamma   90.00
#
_symmetry.space_group_name_H-M   'P 1'
#
loop_
_entity.id
_entity.type
_entity.pdbx_description
1 polymer ?
#
loop_
_entity_poly.entity_id
_entity_poly.type
_entity_poly.pdbx_seq_one_letter_code
_entity_poly.pdbx_strand_id
1 'polypeptide(L)'
;MRLRIPAISLVILICSSAAGQIEFSSGSGYRYLKGINASDLPADWMTSQYNDSEWSEGNAPFRYGDGTGGVVLTDMMNSYSTLYLRSSFNAFSIDRIKTISFRVNYDDGFVIWVNGTRVMARNAPATLSYNALATANHESGTFETFQLDSSDVQLVEGTNLLCIQAFNVSLNSSDFYFDMAVNASLSLPEVPETLPLNFDHEAGFCETPFDLVISSGQPGYDVIYTIDGSNPQTSSTATRSNTAVTLRIDPAISAGRPATPVFLVRASLVIDGYSPSRPVTKSFIFLDKVLTQGHPGGEWPSSPVNGQVIDLGMDPGVVNDPRYSQQMKASLTDIPSISLVTDLADMFGASRGIYVNAYQHGEEWERQCSLELINPDNTIGFRVNAGVRIRGGASRSPDNPKHAFRLFFRKEYGPGKLLYPLFGDEGAAEFDKVDLRTEQNYSWSKEGDTHNTFLRDIFSRDTQRDMGQPYTRGRYYHLYLNGMYWGLFQTEERPDADYAETYFGDGDDDYDVIKVSVETWPYLNEATDGTMESWQELYNRCNRGFASNSDYFALEGKDQNGNPVKNTRVWVDIDNLIDYMLVIFYTGNFDAPVSAFYGNAMANNYFAILNRKNKGEGFIFIAHDSEHSMFVRPYSLSSGINENRVSISNPAMTVSGISNFQPQWLHHKLTSNAEYRLRFADRAYKRFTAGGVLSPGKCINRFNDRKAEVEMAIIAESARWGDAKTPQPRNKIDHWLPEVNDIVNNFFPDRSDIVMSQLRSANLYPSLEPVVVKESGLTIWEEKIVYTSLTITLENPNNRGQIYYTTDGSDPRQPGGTVSSKAVQAQNGSSLGVSGSMIFRSRILDGQTWSALREVRFSAFMEDYSNLKVTELHYHPADLIRDRDTIDGKDLEFIELKNTGKGAMNISGITLDTAVYYRVPDGTMLPPKGFWVVASKPEEFYSYYGMKPSGNYSGHFSNAGEYLLITDKSGNKILGFTFSDDFPWPVEADGDGYSLVSSAADPSGNPGDATYWKRSMNKGGSPFADDPVSTAIERFINGRRGELRIWPNPTSGMLVIDIDEEISGPMKLLFTSVTGATALVRDVEGTTLIDLSEHGLAPGVYTVTAWHAGVSYMTKLIYIPER
;
A
#
# COMPACT_ATOMS: atom_id res chain seq x y z
N MET A 1 -48.79 31.88 13.89
CA MET A 1 -47.37 31.96 13.53
C MET A 1 -46.68 32.85 14.56
N ARG A 2 -46.11 32.25 15.61
CA ARG A 2 -45.43 32.93 16.73
C ARG A 2 -44.01 32.38 16.81
N LEU A 3 -43.01 33.25 16.60
CA LEU A 3 -41.61 32.93 16.81
C LEU A 3 -41.36 32.58 18.29
N ARG A 4 -40.64 31.49 18.54
CA ARG A 4 -40.03 31.19 19.84
C ARG A 4 -38.51 31.34 19.68
N ILE A 5 -37.97 32.36 20.32
CA ILE A 5 -36.55 32.55 20.59
C ILE A 5 -36.22 31.68 21.81
N PRO A 6 -35.23 30.78 21.79
CA PRO A 6 -34.72 30.20 23.02
C PRO A 6 -33.74 31.19 23.65
N ALA A 7 -34.11 31.70 24.81
CA ALA A 7 -33.24 32.47 25.69
C ALA A 7 -32.13 31.56 26.22
N ILE A 8 -30.89 31.84 25.81
CA ILE A 8 -29.69 31.24 26.41
C ILE A 8 -29.53 31.89 27.79
N SER A 9 -29.84 31.12 28.83
CA SER A 9 -29.60 31.51 30.21
C SER A 9 -28.10 31.41 30.48
N LEU A 10 -27.48 32.55 30.71
CA LEU A 10 -26.10 32.69 31.18
C LEU A 10 -26.03 32.15 32.61
N VAL A 11 -25.64 30.89 32.77
CA VAL A 11 -25.23 30.34 34.06
C VAL A 11 -23.78 30.72 34.25
N ILE A 12 -23.52 31.82 34.96
CA ILE A 12 -22.21 32.08 35.56
C ILE A 12 -22.05 31.05 36.67
N LEU A 13 -21.48 29.88 36.33
CA LEU A 13 -20.89 29.01 37.32
C LEU A 13 -19.60 29.72 37.76
N ILE A 14 -19.63 30.31 38.96
CA ILE A 14 -18.39 30.56 39.69
C ILE A 14 -17.83 29.17 39.95
N CYS A 15 -16.90 28.72 39.11
CA CYS A 15 -16.04 27.59 39.44
C CYS A 15 -15.24 28.02 40.67
N SER A 16 -15.78 27.71 41.85
CA SER A 16 -14.99 27.43 43.02
C SER A 16 -13.82 26.55 42.56
N SER A 17 -12.60 27.01 42.83
CA SER A 17 -11.37 26.24 42.68
C SER A 17 -11.64 24.78 43.04
N ALA A 18 -11.71 23.91 42.03
CA ALA A 18 -11.81 22.49 42.28
C ALA A 18 -10.53 22.10 43.03
N ALA A 19 -10.68 21.68 44.29
CA ALA A 19 -9.71 20.85 44.97
C ALA A 19 -9.38 19.62 44.07
N GLY A 20 -8.17 19.09 44.19
CA GLY A 20 -7.44 18.39 43.13
C GLY A 20 -8.17 17.25 42.39
N GLN A 21 -7.83 17.11 41.10
CA GLN A 21 -8.36 16.11 40.16
C GLN A 21 -7.91 14.67 40.47
N ILE A 22 -6.66 14.52 40.94
CA ILE A 22 -6.17 13.43 41.79
C ILE A 22 -5.38 14.13 42.90
N GLU A 23 -5.72 13.85 44.15
CA GLU A 23 -4.97 14.36 45.30
C GLU A 23 -4.69 13.21 46.27
N PHE A 24 -3.49 12.65 46.15
CA PHE A 24 -2.96 11.65 47.09
C PHE A 24 -1.65 12.22 47.64
N SER A 25 -1.66 12.71 48.88
CA SER A 25 -0.53 13.47 49.42
C SER A 25 0.51 12.57 50.08
N SER A 26 1.74 13.06 50.24
CA SER A 26 2.74 12.42 51.10
C SER A 26 2.20 12.25 52.52
N GLY A 27 2.53 11.14 53.17
CA GLY A 27 1.97 10.80 54.49
C GLY A 27 0.53 10.28 54.46
N SER A 28 0.04 9.87 53.28
CA SER A 28 -1.26 9.22 53.15
C SER A 28 -1.32 7.87 53.88
N GLY A 29 -2.55 7.45 54.22
CA GLY A 29 -2.82 6.18 54.89
C GLY A 29 -2.78 4.99 53.93
N TYR A 30 -2.24 3.88 54.42
CA TYR A 30 -2.18 2.60 53.73
C TYR A 30 -2.60 1.47 54.66
N ARG A 31 -3.16 0.43 54.08
CA ARG A 31 -3.07 -0.92 54.62
C ARG A 31 -1.72 -1.51 54.21
N TYR A 32 -1.03 -2.15 55.14
CA TYR A 32 0.30 -2.70 54.90
C TYR A 32 0.47 -4.11 55.46
N LEU A 33 1.28 -4.90 54.76
CA LEU A 33 1.70 -6.24 55.14
C LEU A 33 3.23 -6.31 55.08
N LYS A 34 3.84 -6.73 56.19
CA LYS A 34 5.29 -6.95 56.28
C LYS A 34 5.67 -8.21 55.50
N GLY A 35 6.83 -8.20 54.84
CA GLY A 35 7.29 -9.33 54.03
C GLY A 35 7.37 -10.66 54.81
N ILE A 36 7.66 -10.62 56.12
CA ILE A 36 7.67 -11.83 56.97
C ILE A 36 6.30 -12.53 57.05
N ASN A 37 5.20 -11.82 56.79
CA ASN A 37 3.84 -12.34 56.80
C ASN A 37 3.26 -12.55 55.39
N ALA A 38 4.06 -12.35 54.34
CA ALA A 38 3.59 -12.34 52.95
C ALA A 38 3.96 -13.61 52.16
N SER A 39 4.44 -14.67 52.82
CA SER A 39 4.80 -15.93 52.15
C SER A 39 3.63 -16.61 51.44
N ASP A 40 2.42 -16.45 51.98
CA ASP A 40 1.17 -17.01 51.44
C ASP A 40 0.33 -15.97 50.68
N LEU A 41 0.90 -14.81 50.39
CA LEU A 41 0.18 -13.75 49.67
C LEU A 41 -0.08 -14.17 48.21
N PRO A 42 -1.34 -14.19 47.74
CA PRO A 42 -1.65 -14.67 46.39
C PRO A 42 -1.17 -13.70 45.32
N ALA A 43 -0.89 -14.22 44.13
CA ALA A 43 -0.33 -13.46 43.01
C ALA A 43 -1.26 -12.36 42.46
N ASP A 44 -2.53 -12.32 42.88
CA ASP A 44 -3.56 -11.36 42.48
C ASP A 44 -3.87 -10.32 43.58
N TRP A 45 -3.04 -10.24 44.63
CA TRP A 45 -3.20 -9.29 45.74
C TRP A 45 -3.27 -7.82 45.33
N MET A 46 -2.98 -7.45 44.08
CA MET A 46 -3.01 -6.08 43.54
C MET A 46 -4.36 -5.73 42.89
N THR A 47 -5.29 -6.69 42.85
CA THR A 47 -6.62 -6.50 42.28
C THR A 47 -7.62 -6.01 43.33
N SER A 48 -8.77 -5.51 42.87
CA SER A 48 -9.87 -5.09 43.74
C SER A 48 -10.61 -6.26 44.40
N GLN A 49 -10.40 -7.50 43.94
CA GLN A 49 -11.02 -8.71 44.50
C GLN A 49 -10.32 -9.21 45.77
N TYR A 50 -9.04 -8.82 45.96
CA TYR A 50 -8.29 -9.21 47.14
C TYR A 50 -8.78 -8.45 48.39
N ASN A 51 -9.11 -9.20 49.45
CA ASN A 51 -9.52 -8.65 50.73
C ASN A 51 -8.31 -8.43 51.64
N ASP A 52 -7.97 -7.16 51.88
CA ASP A 52 -6.85 -6.73 52.72
C ASP A 52 -7.28 -6.31 54.14
N SER A 53 -8.50 -6.62 54.57
CA SER A 53 -9.02 -6.19 55.88
C SER A 53 -8.22 -6.70 57.10
N GLU A 54 -7.41 -7.74 56.93
CA GLU A 54 -6.52 -8.26 57.97
C GLU A 54 -5.14 -7.58 57.99
N TRP A 55 -4.85 -6.69 57.03
CA TRP A 55 -3.58 -5.95 56.98
C TRP A 55 -3.57 -4.84 58.04
N SER A 56 -2.37 -4.49 58.51
CA SER A 56 -2.22 -3.39 59.46
C SER A 56 -2.49 -2.05 58.77
N GLU A 57 -3.02 -1.06 59.48
CA GLU A 57 -3.24 0.29 58.93
C GLU A 57 -2.20 1.25 59.49
N GLY A 58 -1.68 2.13 58.63
CA GLY A 58 -0.70 3.13 59.03
C GLY A 58 -0.42 4.16 57.95
N ASN A 59 0.05 5.34 58.37
CA ASN A 59 0.37 6.42 57.46
C ASN A 59 1.85 6.40 57.10
N ALA A 60 2.16 6.71 55.84
CA ALA A 60 3.52 6.94 55.39
C ALA A 60 4.17 8.13 56.17
N PRO A 61 5.51 8.23 56.21
CA PRO A 61 6.47 7.28 55.66
C PRO A 61 6.51 5.95 56.41
N PHE A 62 6.72 4.85 55.70
CA PHE A 62 7.09 3.57 56.31
C PHE A 62 8.61 3.51 56.39
N ARG A 63 9.16 3.31 57.58
CA ARG A 63 10.62 3.47 57.77
C ARG A 63 11.24 2.67 58.91
N TYR A 64 12.55 2.47 58.85
CA TYR A 64 13.39 2.22 60.02
C TYR A 64 14.81 2.74 59.74
N GLY A 65 15.62 2.96 60.78
CA GLY A 65 16.92 3.64 60.64
C GLY A 65 16.74 5.16 60.58
N ASP A 66 16.56 5.70 59.37
CA ASP A 66 16.51 7.14 59.10
C ASP A 66 15.08 7.72 59.04
N GLY A 67 14.97 9.06 59.09
CA GLY A 67 13.70 9.82 58.97
C GLY A 67 12.92 10.04 60.28
N THR A 68 11.81 10.80 60.20
CA THR A 68 10.87 11.07 61.33
C THR A 68 9.41 10.95 60.86
N GLY A 69 8.47 10.71 61.79
CA GLY A 69 7.04 10.51 61.47
C GLY A 69 6.69 9.11 60.96
N GLY A 70 5.42 8.88 60.60
CA GLY A 70 4.94 7.64 59.97
C GLY A 70 5.06 6.36 60.79
N VAL A 71 5.02 5.21 60.10
CA VAL A 71 5.12 3.87 60.71
C VAL A 71 6.59 3.45 60.82
N VAL A 72 7.02 3.13 62.04
CA VAL A 72 8.38 2.62 62.31
C VAL A 72 8.39 1.09 62.29
N LEU A 73 9.13 0.50 61.35
CA LEU A 73 9.29 -0.94 61.14
C LEU A 73 10.48 -1.48 61.96
N THR A 74 10.38 -1.43 63.29
CA THR A 74 11.48 -1.75 64.22
C THR A 74 12.02 -3.18 64.12
N ASP A 75 11.28 -4.07 63.47
CA ASP A 75 11.54 -5.51 63.33
C ASP A 75 11.99 -5.92 61.91
N MET A 76 12.17 -4.98 60.98
CA MET A 76 12.51 -5.31 59.58
C MET A 76 13.94 -5.83 59.42
N MET A 77 14.91 -5.18 60.07
CA MET A 77 16.32 -5.54 59.95
C MET A 77 16.56 -7.00 60.36
N ASN A 78 17.23 -7.76 59.49
CA ASN A 78 17.49 -9.20 59.62
C ASN A 78 16.25 -10.11 59.66
N SER A 79 15.06 -9.59 59.33
CA SER A 79 13.79 -10.34 59.41
C SER A 79 13.11 -10.48 58.05
N TYR A 80 12.88 -9.37 57.34
CA TYR A 80 12.26 -9.37 56.01
C TYR A 80 12.77 -8.20 55.16
N SER A 81 12.66 -8.32 53.85
CA SER A 81 13.21 -7.35 52.88
C SER A 81 12.16 -6.59 52.09
N THR A 82 10.87 -6.89 52.25
CA THR A 82 9.80 -6.27 51.47
C THR A 82 8.66 -5.74 52.34
N LEU A 83 7.99 -4.73 51.81
CA LEU A 83 6.76 -4.17 52.39
C LEU A 83 5.70 -4.06 51.30
N TYR A 84 4.50 -4.54 51.60
CA TYR A 84 3.35 -4.48 50.70
C TYR A 84 2.38 -3.42 51.21
N LEU A 85 1.93 -2.54 50.33
CA LEU A 85 1.06 -1.41 50.66
C LEU A 85 -0.17 -1.39 49.73
N ARG A 86 -1.34 -1.11 50.29
CA ARG A 86 -2.60 -0.90 49.57
C ARG A 86 -3.29 0.36 50.07
N SER A 87 -3.77 1.18 49.15
CA SER A 87 -4.56 2.37 49.45
C SER A 87 -5.48 2.69 48.26
N SER A 88 -6.22 3.79 48.35
CA SER A 88 -7.09 4.25 47.27
C SER A 88 -7.05 5.76 47.15
N PHE A 89 -7.22 6.27 45.93
CA PHE A 89 -7.40 7.68 45.66
C PHE A 89 -8.58 7.89 44.71
N ASN A 90 -9.17 9.09 44.71
CA ASN A 90 -10.21 9.44 43.75
C ASN A 90 -9.60 10.16 42.54
N ALA A 91 -10.11 9.85 41.35
CA ALA A 91 -9.86 10.57 40.11
C ALA A 91 -11.17 11.12 39.56
N PHE A 92 -11.17 12.36 39.08
CA PHE A 92 -12.35 13.00 38.50
C PHE A 92 -12.07 13.59 37.12
N SER A 93 -13.07 13.61 36.23
CA SER A 93 -12.94 14.09 34.85
C SER A 93 -11.73 13.45 34.15
N ILE A 94 -11.66 12.12 34.19
CA ILE A 94 -10.49 11.37 33.71
C ILE A 94 -10.21 11.62 32.22
N ASP A 95 -11.23 11.97 31.45
CA ASP A 95 -11.18 12.37 30.02
C ASP A 95 -10.37 13.65 29.79
N ARG A 96 -10.14 14.43 30.85
CA ARG A 96 -9.39 15.69 30.83
C ARG A 96 -8.02 15.59 31.50
N ILE A 97 -7.65 14.44 32.06
CA ILE A 97 -6.30 14.23 32.60
C ILE A 97 -5.39 13.93 31.41
N LYS A 98 -4.31 14.71 31.23
CA LYS A 98 -3.29 14.39 30.22
C LYS A 98 -2.10 13.67 30.82
N THR A 99 -1.65 14.13 31.99
CA THR A 99 -0.47 13.59 32.68
C THR A 99 -0.75 13.38 34.16
N ILE A 100 -0.15 12.32 34.71
CA ILE A 100 -0.19 11.96 36.13
C ILE A 100 1.25 11.93 36.65
N SER A 101 1.52 12.63 37.76
CA SER A 101 2.84 12.63 38.39
C SER A 101 2.83 11.81 39.68
N PHE A 102 3.65 10.76 39.72
CA PHE A 102 3.98 9.99 40.92
C PHE A 102 5.25 10.59 41.53
N ARG A 103 5.13 11.15 42.73
CA ARG A 103 6.25 11.67 43.49
C ARG A 103 6.61 10.66 44.56
N VAL A 104 7.77 10.02 44.49
CA VAL A 104 8.16 8.92 45.40
C VAL A 104 9.46 9.27 46.12
N ASN A 105 9.51 9.02 47.43
CA ASN A 105 10.74 9.02 48.24
C ASN A 105 10.91 7.60 48.78
N TYR A 106 11.98 6.92 48.39
CA TYR A 106 12.12 5.48 48.61
C TYR A 106 13.55 5.06 48.91
N ASP A 107 13.67 3.93 49.60
CA ASP A 107 14.93 3.27 49.94
C ASP A 107 14.62 1.77 50.17
N ASP A 108 15.00 0.85 49.26
CA ASP A 108 15.91 0.97 48.09
C ASP A 108 15.21 0.85 46.71
N GLY A 109 14.01 0.28 46.67
CA GLY A 109 13.29 0.02 45.41
C GLY A 109 11.80 -0.18 45.58
N PHE A 110 11.04 -0.12 44.48
CA PHE A 110 9.59 -0.31 44.51
C PHE A 110 8.97 -0.75 43.16
N VAL A 111 7.74 -1.25 43.22
CA VAL A 111 6.82 -1.42 42.09
C VAL A 111 5.45 -0.84 42.47
N ILE A 112 4.81 -0.13 41.54
CA ILE A 112 3.47 0.45 41.72
C ILE A 112 2.49 -0.17 40.72
N TRP A 113 1.29 -0.50 41.22
CA TRP A 113 0.13 -0.87 40.42
C TRP A 113 -1.04 0.08 40.69
N VAL A 114 -1.78 0.40 39.63
CA VAL A 114 -3.06 1.11 39.70
C VAL A 114 -4.12 0.22 39.07
N ASN A 115 -5.20 -0.04 39.81
CA ASN A 115 -6.30 -0.92 39.39
C ASN A 115 -5.85 -2.31 38.88
N GLY A 116 -4.79 -2.87 39.46
CA GLY A 116 -4.24 -4.19 39.08
C GLY A 116 -3.23 -4.17 37.93
N THR A 117 -3.08 -3.04 37.23
CA THR A 117 -2.12 -2.88 36.13
C THR A 117 -0.82 -2.28 36.66
N ARG A 118 0.32 -2.87 36.31
CA ARG A 118 1.65 -2.38 36.71
C ARG A 118 1.96 -1.10 35.94
N VAL A 119 2.13 0.01 36.65
CA VAL A 119 2.40 1.33 36.04
C VAL A 119 3.86 1.74 36.13
N MET A 120 4.61 1.26 37.13
CA MET A 120 6.00 1.69 37.34
C MET A 120 6.80 0.71 38.18
N ALA A 121 8.12 0.70 37.98
CA ALA A 121 9.07 0.10 38.90
C ALA A 121 10.42 0.83 38.92
N ARG A 122 11.09 0.83 40.07
CA ARG A 122 12.47 1.29 40.26
C ARG A 122 13.22 0.30 41.14
N ASN A 123 14.43 -0.09 40.72
CA ASN A 123 15.28 -1.07 41.41
C ASN A 123 14.58 -2.39 41.77
N ALA A 124 13.51 -2.77 41.04
CA ALA A 124 12.74 -3.96 41.33
C ALA A 124 13.36 -5.21 40.66
N PRO A 125 13.36 -6.38 41.34
CA PRO A 125 13.88 -7.62 40.78
C PRO A 125 12.97 -8.16 39.66
N ALA A 126 13.54 -9.00 38.79
CA ALA A 126 12.80 -9.63 37.68
C ALA A 126 11.70 -10.59 38.18
N THR A 127 11.89 -11.21 39.34
CA THR A 127 10.89 -12.06 40.01
C THR A 127 10.48 -11.40 41.32
N LEU A 128 9.18 -11.13 41.47
CA LEU A 128 8.62 -10.49 42.67
C LEU A 128 8.20 -11.57 43.67
N SER A 129 8.81 -11.58 44.85
CA SER A 129 8.48 -12.47 45.98
C SER A 129 8.64 -11.74 47.31
N TYR A 130 8.10 -12.31 48.38
CA TYR A 130 8.13 -11.70 49.73
C TYR A 130 9.54 -11.53 50.31
N ASN A 131 10.50 -12.31 49.82
CA ASN A 131 11.91 -12.28 50.23
C ASN A 131 12.83 -11.72 49.13
N ALA A 132 12.26 -11.09 48.10
CA ALA A 132 13.05 -10.50 47.03
C ALA A 132 13.81 -9.26 47.54
N LEU A 133 14.87 -8.89 46.84
CA LEU A 133 15.75 -7.77 47.15
C LEU A 133 15.74 -6.76 46.01
N ALA A 134 15.94 -5.48 46.34
CA ALA A 134 16.18 -4.45 45.33
C ALA A 134 17.44 -4.79 44.51
N THR A 135 17.48 -4.38 43.25
CA THR A 135 18.62 -4.68 42.34
C THR A 135 19.78 -3.70 42.47
N ALA A 136 19.56 -2.57 43.14
CA ALA A 136 20.54 -1.51 43.37
C ALA A 136 20.17 -0.74 44.64
N ASN A 137 21.17 -0.10 45.27
CA ASN A 137 20.97 0.76 46.43
C ASN A 137 20.35 2.11 46.02
N HIS A 138 19.53 2.69 46.89
CA HIS A 138 19.01 4.06 46.74
C HIS A 138 18.68 4.67 48.09
N GLU A 139 19.19 5.86 48.38
CA GLU A 139 19.01 6.53 49.67
C GLU A 139 17.78 7.44 49.69
N SER A 140 17.01 7.40 50.79
CA SER A 140 15.91 8.34 50.98
C SER A 140 16.37 9.78 51.26
N GLY A 141 15.54 10.78 50.93
CA GLY A 141 15.80 12.17 51.33
C GLY A 141 15.12 13.25 50.48
N THR A 142 14.86 12.95 49.20
CA THR A 142 14.14 13.84 48.30
C THR A 142 13.12 13.07 47.47
N PHE A 143 11.93 13.63 47.29
CA PHE A 143 10.94 13.07 46.38
C PHE A 143 11.41 13.19 44.93
N GLU A 144 11.51 12.06 44.23
CA GLU A 144 11.66 12.00 42.79
C GLU A 144 10.30 12.06 42.12
N THR A 145 10.21 12.68 40.94
CA THR A 145 8.96 12.83 40.18
C THR A 145 9.01 12.00 38.91
N PHE A 146 8.01 11.14 38.74
CA PHE A 146 7.81 10.34 37.55
C PHE A 146 6.48 10.70 36.91
N GLN A 147 6.50 11.14 35.66
CA GLN A 147 5.30 11.52 34.90
C GLN A 147 4.92 10.41 33.94
N LEU A 148 3.64 10.05 33.91
CA LEU A 148 3.05 9.11 32.98
C LEU A 148 1.93 9.80 32.19
N ASP A 149 1.71 9.41 30.94
CA ASP A 149 0.50 9.79 30.23
C ASP A 149 -0.70 9.13 30.92
N SER A 150 -1.84 9.82 30.94
CA SER A 150 -3.09 9.28 31.46
C SER A 150 -3.48 7.96 30.81
N SER A 151 -3.13 7.74 29.54
CA SER A 151 -3.44 6.52 28.80
C SER A 151 -2.62 5.31 29.27
N ASP A 152 -1.44 5.53 29.84
CA ASP A 152 -0.58 4.48 30.41
C ASP A 152 -1.06 4.01 31.81
N VAL A 153 -2.02 4.74 32.39
CA VAL A 153 -2.57 4.47 33.72
C VAL A 153 -4.06 4.19 33.56
N GLN A 154 -4.48 2.95 33.81
CA GLN A 154 -5.89 2.55 33.70
C GLN A 154 -6.77 3.16 34.80
N LEU A 155 -6.96 4.47 34.78
CA LEU A 155 -7.84 5.20 35.68
C LEU A 155 -9.30 4.91 35.36
N VAL A 156 -10.10 4.85 36.41
CA VAL A 156 -11.56 4.89 36.32
C VAL A 156 -12.07 6.15 37.00
N GLU A 157 -13.19 6.69 36.52
CA GLU A 157 -13.86 7.82 37.16
C GLU A 157 -14.30 7.42 38.59
N GLY A 158 -13.94 8.23 39.58
CA GLY A 158 -14.16 7.91 40.99
C GLY A 158 -12.97 7.19 41.64
N THR A 159 -13.23 6.15 42.43
CA THR A 159 -12.22 5.52 43.30
C THR A 159 -11.32 4.56 42.53
N ASN A 160 -10.01 4.74 42.69
CA ASN A 160 -8.94 3.93 42.09
C ASN A 160 -8.12 3.23 43.18
N LEU A 161 -7.74 1.98 42.93
CA LEU A 161 -6.91 1.17 43.81
C LEU A 161 -5.43 1.42 43.54
N LEU A 162 -4.66 1.65 44.59
CA LEU A 162 -3.21 1.86 44.55
C LEU A 162 -2.52 0.76 45.36
N CYS A 163 -1.61 0.01 44.71
CA CYS A 163 -0.83 -1.05 45.35
C CYS A 163 0.67 -0.80 45.15
N ILE A 164 1.48 -1.04 46.18
CA ILE A 164 2.94 -0.91 46.12
C ILE A 164 3.60 -2.13 46.76
N GLN A 165 4.68 -2.61 46.15
CA GLN A 165 5.65 -3.47 46.81
C GLN A 165 6.99 -2.72 46.87
N ALA A 166 7.50 -2.48 48.06
CA ALA A 166 8.78 -1.81 48.30
C ALA A 166 9.82 -2.80 48.83
N PHE A 167 11.10 -2.56 48.54
CA PHE A 167 12.20 -3.50 48.72
C PHE A 167 13.40 -2.84 49.39
N ASN A 168 14.07 -3.59 50.26
CA ASN A 168 15.46 -3.34 50.65
C ASN A 168 16.41 -4.13 49.75
N VAL A 169 17.62 -3.62 49.55
CA VAL A 169 18.68 -4.27 48.76
C VAL A 169 19.32 -5.46 49.49
N SER A 170 19.21 -5.51 50.82
CA SER A 170 19.71 -6.63 51.63
C SER A 170 18.86 -6.85 52.88
N LEU A 171 18.86 -8.08 53.40
CA LEU A 171 18.12 -8.43 54.62
C LEU A 171 18.69 -7.72 55.87
N ASN A 172 19.96 -7.35 55.85
CA ASN A 172 20.66 -6.65 56.93
C ASN A 172 20.86 -5.15 56.66
N SER A 173 20.08 -4.55 55.75
CA SER A 173 20.12 -3.10 55.48
C SER A 173 19.95 -2.29 56.76
N SER A 174 20.68 -1.19 56.88
CA SER A 174 20.63 -0.28 58.05
C SER A 174 19.29 0.43 58.20
N ASP A 175 18.55 0.55 57.11
CA ASP A 175 17.41 1.44 56.94
C ASP A 175 16.44 0.94 55.86
N PHE A 176 15.30 1.62 55.79
CA PHE A 176 14.25 1.49 54.78
C PHE A 176 13.40 2.75 54.83
N TYR A 177 12.88 3.19 53.69
CA TYR A 177 11.96 4.32 53.62
C TYR A 177 11.01 4.18 52.44
N PHE A 178 9.73 4.51 52.63
CA PHE A 178 8.79 4.69 51.54
C PHE A 178 7.72 5.73 51.87
N ASP A 179 7.59 6.75 51.01
CA ASP A 179 6.48 7.70 50.98
C ASP A 179 6.20 8.14 49.54
N MET A 180 4.95 8.49 49.24
CA MET A 180 4.53 8.87 47.90
C MET A 180 3.40 9.89 47.89
N ALA A 181 3.39 10.73 46.86
CA ALA A 181 2.24 11.55 46.46
C ALA A 181 1.88 11.31 44.99
N VAL A 182 0.62 11.49 44.63
CA VAL A 182 0.10 11.46 43.26
C VAL A 182 -0.69 12.73 42.98
N ASN A 183 -0.41 13.37 41.85
CA ASN A 183 -1.21 14.48 41.33
C ASN A 183 -1.47 14.34 39.83
N ALA A 184 -2.50 15.01 39.34
CA ALA A 184 -2.87 15.04 37.92
C ALA A 184 -3.12 16.48 37.48
N SER A 185 -2.81 16.79 36.21
CA SER A 185 -3.12 18.08 35.60
C SER A 185 -4.17 17.95 34.49
N LEU A 186 -5.16 18.85 34.54
CA LEU A 186 -6.17 19.03 33.51
C LEU A 186 -5.57 19.54 32.20
N SER A 187 -6.08 19.06 31.07
CA SER A 187 -6.12 19.83 29.83
C SER A 187 -7.31 20.80 29.86
N LEU A 188 -7.07 22.04 29.42
CA LEU A 188 -8.18 22.93 29.08
C LEU A 188 -8.84 22.36 27.81
N PRO A 189 -10.19 22.39 27.69
CA PRO A 189 -10.86 22.03 26.45
C PRO A 189 -10.28 22.86 25.29
N GLU A 190 -10.09 22.27 24.12
CA GLU A 190 -9.51 22.97 22.97
C GLU A 190 -10.55 23.85 22.28
N VAL A 191 -10.14 25.02 21.79
CA VAL A 191 -10.97 25.83 20.90
C VAL A 191 -11.25 25.02 19.61
N PRO A 192 -12.52 24.81 19.22
CA PRO A 192 -12.84 24.00 18.04
C PRO A 192 -12.18 24.52 16.77
N GLU A 193 -11.53 23.64 16.01
CA GLU A 193 -10.86 23.98 14.75
C GLU A 193 -11.81 24.46 13.65
N THR A 194 -13.11 24.20 13.79
CA THR A 194 -14.15 24.64 12.85
C THR A 194 -14.47 26.13 12.96
N LEU A 195 -13.95 26.83 13.97
CA LEU A 195 -14.17 28.26 14.12
C LEU A 195 -13.27 29.05 13.15
N PRO A 196 -13.82 30.05 12.44
CA PRO A 196 -13.08 30.78 11.43
C PRO A 196 -12.06 31.74 12.05
N LEU A 197 -10.77 31.55 11.74
CA LEU A 197 -9.74 32.56 11.90
C LEU A 197 -9.48 33.25 10.56
N ASN A 198 -9.84 34.53 10.47
CA ASN A 198 -9.86 35.25 9.19
C ASN A 198 -8.57 36.01 8.94
N PHE A 199 -8.03 35.83 7.74
CA PHE A 199 -6.97 36.64 7.14
C PHE A 199 -7.56 37.26 5.87
N ASP A 200 -7.33 38.55 5.62
CA ASP A 200 -7.81 39.23 4.41
C ASP A 200 -6.91 39.02 3.17
N HIS A 201 -5.74 38.41 3.37
CA HIS A 201 -4.83 37.99 2.30
C HIS A 201 -4.46 36.51 2.45
N GLU A 202 -4.29 35.86 1.30
CA GLU A 202 -3.85 34.47 1.20
C GLU A 202 -2.32 34.38 1.17
N ALA A 203 -1.76 33.25 1.62
CA ALA A 203 -0.31 33.00 1.52
C ALA A 203 0.11 32.93 0.04
N GLY A 204 1.40 33.12 -0.25
CA GLY A 204 1.91 33.06 -1.62
C GLY A 204 3.10 33.97 -1.91
N PHE A 205 3.46 34.05 -3.18
CA PHE A 205 4.45 34.95 -3.74
C PHE A 205 3.95 36.39 -3.77
N CYS A 206 4.80 37.33 -3.36
CA CYS A 206 4.48 38.73 -3.18
C CYS A 206 5.49 39.62 -3.93
N GLU A 207 4.97 40.57 -4.72
CA GLU A 207 5.80 41.55 -5.45
C GLU A 207 6.01 42.84 -4.66
N THR A 208 5.01 43.27 -3.88
CA THR A 208 5.08 44.54 -3.12
C THR A 208 4.55 44.37 -1.70
N PRO A 209 5.10 45.10 -0.72
CA PRO A 209 4.60 45.09 0.64
C PRO A 209 3.15 45.59 0.78
N PHE A 210 2.35 44.97 1.65
CA PHE A 210 0.92 45.29 1.89
C PHE A 210 0.55 45.23 3.40
N ASP A 211 -0.68 45.58 3.75
CA ASP A 211 -1.19 45.46 5.12
C ASP A 211 -2.10 44.22 5.22
N LEU A 212 -1.80 43.33 6.17
CA LEU A 212 -2.57 42.13 6.47
C LEU A 212 -3.49 42.39 7.67
N VAL A 213 -4.77 42.08 7.53
CA VAL A 213 -5.74 42.12 8.62
C VAL A 213 -6.07 40.71 9.10
N ILE A 214 -5.88 40.48 10.41
CA ILE A 214 -6.23 39.24 11.10
C ILE A 214 -7.39 39.50 12.06
N SER A 215 -8.43 38.68 12.04
CA SER A 215 -9.56 38.81 12.97
C SER A 215 -10.13 37.45 13.39
N SER A 216 -10.71 37.39 14.58
CA SER A 216 -11.20 36.14 15.16
C SER A 216 -12.47 35.59 14.51
N GLY A 217 -13.13 36.37 13.63
CA GLY A 217 -14.35 35.96 12.92
C GLY A 217 -15.56 35.63 13.80
N GLN A 218 -15.39 35.59 15.13
CA GLN A 218 -16.33 35.08 16.12
C GLN A 218 -16.31 35.96 17.37
N PRO A 219 -17.47 36.46 17.84
CA PRO A 219 -17.55 37.25 19.07
C PRO A 219 -17.05 36.46 20.29
N GLY A 220 -16.22 37.11 21.12
CA GLY A 220 -15.70 36.53 22.38
C GLY A 220 -14.38 35.78 22.25
N TYR A 221 -13.85 35.61 21.04
CA TYR A 221 -12.53 35.04 20.81
C TYR A 221 -11.52 36.15 20.48
N ASP A 222 -10.37 36.09 21.12
CA ASP A 222 -9.21 36.92 20.82
C ASP A 222 -8.33 36.21 19.78
N VAL A 223 -7.50 36.98 19.07
CA VAL A 223 -6.44 36.46 18.23
C VAL A 223 -5.14 36.50 19.02
N ILE A 224 -4.44 35.36 19.08
CA ILE A 224 -3.05 35.30 19.54
C ILE A 224 -2.16 34.96 18.34
N TYR A 225 -1.11 35.74 18.10
CA TYR A 225 -0.30 35.61 16.89
C TYR A 225 1.20 35.85 17.12
N THR A 226 2.02 35.33 16.22
CA THR A 226 3.48 35.52 16.14
C THR A 226 3.88 35.90 14.71
N ILE A 227 4.99 36.61 14.58
CA ILE A 227 5.57 37.03 13.28
C ILE A 227 7.01 36.51 13.07
N ASP A 228 7.55 35.79 14.04
CA ASP A 228 8.88 35.18 14.03
C ASP A 228 8.86 33.70 13.62
N GLY A 229 7.68 33.14 13.37
CA GLY A 229 7.46 31.73 13.03
C GLY A 229 7.24 30.80 14.23
N SER A 230 7.37 31.29 15.48
CA SER A 230 7.13 30.48 16.68
C SER A 230 5.64 30.14 16.87
N ASN A 231 5.33 29.06 17.59
CA ASN A 231 3.96 28.62 17.82
C ASN A 231 3.22 29.60 18.74
N PRO A 232 2.14 30.29 18.27
CA PRO A 232 1.42 31.27 19.09
C PRO A 232 0.71 30.67 20.31
N GLN A 233 0.52 29.35 20.36
CA GLN A 233 -0.10 28.68 21.50
C GLN A 233 0.83 28.63 22.73
N THR A 234 2.16 28.62 22.52
CA THR A 234 3.16 28.37 23.56
C THR A 234 4.26 29.42 23.64
N SER A 235 4.45 30.21 22.58
CA SER A 235 5.54 31.16 22.48
C SER A 235 5.37 32.37 23.41
N SER A 236 6.46 32.77 24.06
CA SER A 236 6.51 34.01 24.84
C SER A 236 6.52 35.28 23.98
N THR A 237 6.75 35.17 22.66
CA THR A 237 6.69 36.30 21.72
C THR A 237 5.28 36.54 21.18
N ALA A 238 4.33 35.66 21.52
CA ALA A 238 2.96 35.75 21.04
C ALA A 238 2.25 37.00 21.57
N THR A 239 1.57 37.70 20.66
CA THR A 239 0.79 38.90 20.97
C THR A 239 -0.69 38.56 20.93
N ARG A 240 -1.43 38.88 22.01
CA ARG A 240 -2.88 38.69 22.11
C ARG A 240 -3.60 40.01 21.80
N SER A 241 -4.66 39.94 20.98
CA SER A 241 -5.51 41.07 20.62
C SER A 241 -6.98 40.66 20.64
N ASN A 242 -7.82 41.49 21.28
CA ASN A 242 -9.28 41.32 21.31
C ASN A 242 -10.00 42.06 20.17
N THR A 243 -9.25 42.74 19.31
CA THR A 243 -9.75 43.39 18.08
C THR A 243 -8.98 42.89 16.87
N ALA A 244 -9.46 43.23 15.66
CA ALA A 244 -8.71 42.98 14.44
C ALA A 244 -7.30 43.59 14.52
N VAL A 245 -6.31 42.83 14.05
CA VAL A 245 -4.89 43.19 14.03
C VAL A 245 -4.52 43.57 12.60
N THR A 246 -3.84 44.70 12.41
CA THR A 246 -3.26 45.07 11.11
C THR A 246 -1.74 44.97 11.20
N LEU A 247 -1.14 44.11 10.36
CA LEU A 247 0.30 43.90 10.27
C LEU A 247 0.82 44.39 8.92
N ARG A 248 1.88 45.20 8.95
CA ARG A 248 2.60 45.58 7.73
C ARG A 248 3.48 44.42 7.27
N ILE A 249 3.11 43.79 6.17
CA ILE A 249 3.87 42.68 5.56
C ILE A 249 4.91 43.27 4.60
N ASP A 250 6.13 43.38 5.09
CA ASP A 250 7.27 43.95 4.37
C ASP A 250 8.55 43.17 4.74
N PRO A 251 9.29 42.57 3.78
CA PRO A 251 10.51 41.82 4.06
C PRO A 251 11.65 42.70 4.60
N ALA A 252 11.54 44.03 4.53
CA ALA A 252 12.50 44.95 5.14
C ALA A 252 12.30 45.12 6.66
N ILE A 253 11.15 44.71 7.21
CA ILE A 253 10.87 44.80 8.64
C ILE A 253 11.46 43.58 9.36
N SER A 254 12.47 43.83 10.22
CA SER A 254 13.11 42.83 11.08
C SER A 254 12.82 43.02 12.57
N ALA A 255 12.02 44.02 12.94
CA ALA A 255 11.62 44.21 14.34
C ALA A 255 10.69 43.07 14.76
N GLY A 256 11.10 42.29 15.78
CA GLY A 256 10.30 41.18 16.32
C GLY A 256 10.28 39.91 15.47
N ARG A 257 11.12 39.82 14.43
CA ARG A 257 11.28 38.61 13.62
C ARG A 257 12.67 38.49 12.98
N PRO A 258 13.14 37.27 12.66
CA PRO A 258 14.31 37.11 11.79
C PRO A 258 14.09 37.75 10.42
N ALA A 259 15.16 38.27 9.80
CA ALA A 259 15.14 38.92 8.49
C ALA A 259 15.08 37.91 7.31
N THR A 260 14.23 36.90 7.44
CA THR A 260 14.01 35.85 6.43
C THR A 260 13.28 36.41 5.20
N PRO A 261 13.52 35.86 4.00
CA PRO A 261 12.82 36.28 2.78
C PRO A 261 11.30 36.11 2.81
N VAL A 262 10.81 35.11 3.54
CA VAL A 262 9.38 34.91 3.75
C VAL A 262 8.95 35.61 5.03
N PHE A 263 7.93 36.46 4.94
CA PHE A 263 7.25 37.01 6.10
C PHE A 263 6.26 35.96 6.62
N LEU A 264 6.57 35.38 7.79
CA LEU A 264 5.74 34.36 8.42
C LEU A 264 4.78 35.00 9.40
N VAL A 265 3.50 34.61 9.33
CA VAL A 265 2.50 34.97 10.33
C VAL A 265 1.82 33.69 10.79
N ARG A 266 1.81 33.43 12.09
CA ARG A 266 1.06 32.31 12.68
C ARG A 266 0.07 32.85 13.68
N ALA A 267 -1.17 32.40 13.63
CA ALA A 267 -2.20 32.86 14.56
C ALA A 267 -3.14 31.73 14.99
N SER A 268 -3.67 31.87 16.20
CA SER A 268 -4.65 30.98 16.82
C SER A 268 -5.79 31.81 17.43
N LEU A 269 -6.95 31.20 17.58
CA LEU A 269 -8.05 31.73 18.39
C LEU A 269 -7.82 31.36 19.85
N VAL A 270 -8.09 32.29 20.76
CA VAL A 270 -8.02 32.05 22.20
C VAL A 270 -9.23 32.62 22.92
N ILE A 271 -9.72 31.88 23.91
CA ILE A 271 -10.76 32.29 24.86
C ILE A 271 -10.37 31.76 26.24
N ASP A 272 -10.69 32.51 27.29
CA ASP A 272 -10.34 32.13 28.64
C ASP A 272 -11.01 30.80 29.04
N GLY A 273 -10.26 29.91 29.69
CA GLY A 273 -10.74 28.59 30.08
C GLY A 273 -10.60 27.50 29.01
N TYR A 274 -10.07 27.82 27.83
CA TYR A 274 -9.79 26.88 26.74
C TYR A 274 -8.30 26.92 26.33
N SER A 275 -7.79 25.80 25.81
CA SER A 275 -6.51 25.79 25.10
C SER A 275 -6.69 26.52 23.76
N PRO A 276 -5.75 27.39 23.34
CA PRO A 276 -5.85 28.08 22.06
C PRO A 276 -6.01 27.10 20.90
N SER A 277 -6.71 27.50 19.83
CA SER A 277 -6.86 26.68 18.62
C SER A 277 -5.50 26.35 18.01
N ARG A 278 -5.43 25.31 17.19
CA ARG A 278 -4.21 25.04 16.41
C ARG A 278 -3.85 26.24 15.53
N PRO A 279 -2.56 26.50 15.32
CA PRO A 279 -2.12 27.66 14.57
C PRO A 279 -2.44 27.49 13.09
N VAL A 280 -2.95 28.56 12.50
CA VAL A 280 -2.98 28.77 11.04
C VAL A 280 -1.75 29.59 10.68
N THR A 281 -0.97 29.09 9.74
CA THR A 281 0.22 29.75 9.21
C THR A 281 -0.10 30.40 7.86
N LYS A 282 0.52 31.55 7.60
CA LYS A 282 0.55 32.23 6.30
C LYS A 282 1.99 32.61 5.96
N SER A 283 2.45 32.15 4.81
CA SER A 283 3.79 32.40 4.26
C SER A 283 3.72 33.39 3.10
N PHE A 284 4.28 34.60 3.28
CA PHE A 284 4.35 35.64 2.23
C PHE A 284 5.78 35.74 1.68
N ILE A 285 6.00 35.22 0.48
CA ILE A 285 7.33 34.98 -0.11
C ILE A 285 7.73 36.15 -1.02
N PHE A 286 8.80 36.86 -0.69
CA PHE A 286 9.32 37.96 -1.51
C PHE A 286 10.57 37.52 -2.29
N LEU A 287 10.41 37.20 -3.58
CA LEU A 287 11.48 36.60 -4.38
C LEU A 287 12.74 37.47 -4.48
N ASP A 288 12.62 38.79 -4.57
CA ASP A 288 13.80 39.69 -4.55
C ASP A 288 14.63 39.55 -3.26
N LYS A 289 13.94 39.27 -2.14
CA LYS A 289 14.62 39.00 -0.88
C LYS A 289 15.20 37.59 -0.83
N VAL A 290 14.56 36.61 -1.49
CA VAL A 290 15.11 35.24 -1.62
C VAL A 290 16.44 35.28 -2.38
N LEU A 291 16.53 36.01 -3.49
CA LEU A 291 17.75 36.13 -4.29
C LEU A 291 18.94 36.76 -3.55
N THR A 292 18.67 37.49 -2.46
CA THR A 292 19.68 38.14 -1.61
C THR A 292 19.73 37.53 -0.21
N GLN A 293 19.20 36.31 -0.05
CA GLN A 293 19.17 35.61 1.23
C GLN A 293 20.59 35.41 1.78
N GLY A 294 20.74 35.71 3.06
CA GLY A 294 21.93 35.44 3.87
C GLY A 294 21.50 35.11 5.29
N HIS A 295 22.42 35.18 6.26
CA HIS A 295 22.09 34.91 7.65
C HIS A 295 20.98 35.86 8.17
N PRO A 296 19.80 35.35 8.58
CA PRO A 296 18.63 36.19 8.88
C PRO A 296 18.67 36.83 10.28
N GLY A 297 19.64 36.47 11.12
CA GLY A 297 19.73 36.95 12.51
C GLY A 297 18.72 36.26 13.43
N GLY A 298 18.42 36.87 14.57
CA GLY A 298 17.59 36.24 15.61
C GLY A 298 18.28 35.03 16.23
N GLU A 299 17.52 33.98 16.50
CA GLU A 299 18.03 32.71 17.08
C GLU A 299 18.58 31.73 16.04
N TRP A 300 18.72 32.14 14.77
CA TRP A 300 19.34 31.29 13.75
C TRP A 300 20.82 31.05 14.08
N PRO A 301 21.33 29.82 13.88
CA PRO A 301 22.72 29.51 14.17
C PRO A 301 23.67 30.21 13.20
N SER A 302 24.65 30.95 13.75
CA SER A 302 25.72 31.59 12.98
C SER A 302 26.97 30.72 12.84
N SER A 303 26.97 29.54 13.45
CA SER A 303 28.06 28.57 13.45
C SER A 303 27.50 27.16 13.57
N PRO A 304 28.29 26.11 13.26
CA PRO A 304 27.86 24.73 13.46
C PRO A 304 27.33 24.47 14.88
N VAL A 305 26.25 23.70 14.97
CA VAL A 305 25.64 23.23 16.23
C VAL A 305 25.70 21.71 16.21
N ASN A 306 26.22 21.09 17.27
CA ASN A 306 26.43 19.64 17.34
C ASN A 306 27.19 19.04 16.13
N GLY A 307 28.07 19.84 15.52
CA GLY A 307 28.85 19.45 14.34
C GLY A 307 28.12 19.58 13.01
N GLN A 308 26.81 19.88 13.01
CA GLN A 308 26.02 20.11 11.80
C GLN A 308 26.51 21.36 11.07
N VAL A 309 26.84 21.23 9.78
CA VAL A 309 27.17 22.37 8.91
C VAL A 309 25.92 23.21 8.69
N ILE A 310 26.07 24.51 8.91
CA ILE A 310 25.04 25.52 8.66
C ILE A 310 25.49 26.41 7.52
N ASP A 311 24.75 26.35 6.43
CA ASP A 311 24.88 27.21 5.26
C ASP A 311 23.47 27.73 4.95
N LEU A 312 23.31 29.06 4.86
CA LEU A 312 22.03 29.75 4.76
C LEU A 312 21.94 30.69 3.54
N GLY A 313 23.05 30.91 2.83
CA GLY A 313 23.15 31.94 1.79
C GLY A 313 22.62 31.49 0.44
N MET A 314 22.29 32.47 -0.40
CA MET A 314 22.27 32.27 -1.85
C MET A 314 23.59 32.77 -2.44
N ASP A 315 24.18 32.03 -3.36
CA ASP A 315 25.43 32.38 -4.03
C ASP A 315 25.20 33.53 -5.04
N PRO A 316 25.74 34.74 -4.78
CA PRO A 316 25.60 35.86 -5.69
C PRO A 316 26.30 35.63 -7.04
N GLY A 317 27.26 34.72 -7.13
CA GLY A 317 27.93 34.32 -8.37
C GLY A 317 27.00 33.61 -9.34
N VAL A 318 26.03 32.84 -8.86
CA VAL A 318 24.98 32.21 -9.69
C VAL A 318 23.83 33.19 -9.91
N VAL A 319 23.35 33.85 -8.85
CA VAL A 319 22.22 34.79 -8.92
C VAL A 319 22.47 35.91 -9.93
N ASN A 320 23.68 36.46 -9.94
CA ASN A 320 24.06 37.56 -10.83
C ASN A 320 24.71 37.10 -12.15
N ASP A 321 24.82 35.79 -12.39
CA ASP A 321 25.38 35.28 -13.65
C ASP A 321 24.52 35.80 -14.82
N PRO A 322 25.09 36.47 -15.83
CA PRO A 322 24.35 36.96 -16.99
C PRO A 322 23.55 35.87 -17.73
N ARG A 323 23.93 34.60 -17.57
CA ARG A 323 23.24 33.44 -18.15
C ARG A 323 21.94 33.08 -17.44
N TYR A 324 21.80 33.42 -16.15
CA TYR A 324 20.67 33.01 -15.29
C TYR A 324 19.90 34.16 -14.65
N SER A 325 20.53 35.33 -14.46
CA SER A 325 19.99 36.44 -13.66
C SER A 325 18.56 36.85 -14.04
N GLN A 326 18.20 36.81 -15.33
CA GLN A 326 16.85 37.10 -15.81
C GLN A 326 15.83 35.97 -15.56
N GLN A 327 16.31 34.75 -15.33
CA GLN A 327 15.51 33.54 -15.10
C GLN A 327 15.37 33.20 -13.61
N MET A 328 16.13 33.84 -12.71
CA MET A 328 16.17 33.45 -11.29
C MET A 328 14.80 33.43 -10.60
N LYS A 329 13.96 34.46 -10.80
CA LYS A 329 12.59 34.46 -10.23
C LYS A 329 11.71 33.35 -10.82
N ALA A 330 11.80 33.13 -12.13
CA ALA A 330 11.10 32.02 -12.79
C ALA A 330 11.57 30.67 -12.25
N SER A 331 12.88 30.49 -11.99
CA SER A 331 13.42 29.26 -11.41
C SER A 331 12.99 28.96 -9.98
N LEU A 332 12.43 29.94 -9.25
CA LEU A 332 11.87 29.76 -7.91
C LEU A 332 10.35 29.51 -7.91
N THR A 333 9.72 29.58 -9.09
CA THR A 333 8.27 29.48 -9.29
C THR A 333 7.89 28.49 -10.39
N ASP A 334 8.87 27.82 -11.02
CA ASP A 334 8.64 26.86 -12.11
C ASP A 334 7.89 25.60 -11.63
N ILE A 335 8.11 25.22 -10.38
CA ILE A 335 7.45 24.11 -9.69
C ILE A 335 6.80 24.57 -8.39
N PRO A 336 5.84 23.81 -7.83
CA PRO A 336 5.20 24.18 -6.56
C PRO A 336 6.19 24.28 -5.39
N SER A 337 5.85 25.10 -4.40
CA SER A 337 6.65 25.36 -3.20
C SER A 337 5.97 24.83 -1.95
N ILE A 338 6.71 24.14 -1.10
CA ILE A 338 6.28 23.74 0.24
C ILE A 338 6.92 24.70 1.26
N SER A 339 6.11 25.40 2.03
CA SER A 339 6.56 26.14 3.21
C SER A 339 6.40 25.26 4.45
N LEU A 340 7.50 24.97 5.13
CA LEU A 340 7.54 24.21 6.39
C LEU A 340 7.95 25.15 7.52
N VAL A 341 7.08 25.30 8.51
CA VAL A 341 7.28 26.21 9.65
C VAL A 341 7.15 25.49 10.98
N THR A 342 8.15 25.62 11.82
CA THR A 342 8.21 25.08 13.19
C THR A 342 8.96 26.05 14.09
N ASP A 343 8.87 25.86 15.41
CA ASP A 343 9.73 26.58 16.34
C ASP A 343 11.20 26.39 15.95
N LEU A 344 11.97 27.48 15.92
CA LEU A 344 13.34 27.42 15.41
C LEU A 344 14.24 26.48 16.25
N ALA A 345 13.99 26.43 17.56
CA ALA A 345 14.66 25.51 18.48
C ALA A 345 14.37 24.02 18.18
N ASP A 346 13.23 23.71 17.54
CA ASP A 346 12.89 22.35 17.13
C ASP A 346 13.69 21.89 15.90
N MET A 347 14.28 22.80 15.15
CA MET A 347 15.21 22.49 14.08
C MET A 347 16.67 22.59 14.55
N PHE A 348 17.05 23.70 15.18
CA PHE A 348 18.45 24.06 15.40
C PHE A 348 18.87 24.14 16.87
N GLY A 349 17.98 23.86 17.82
CA GLY A 349 18.32 23.84 19.25
C GLY A 349 19.26 22.67 19.58
N ALA A 350 20.32 22.92 20.37
CA ALA A 350 21.34 21.90 20.65
C ALA A 350 20.78 20.62 21.30
N SER A 351 19.77 20.72 22.18
CA SER A 351 19.22 19.57 22.92
C SER A 351 18.06 18.86 22.23
N ARG A 352 17.29 19.56 21.38
CA ARG A 352 16.03 19.06 20.81
C ARG A 352 15.85 19.31 19.31
N GLY A 353 16.76 20.05 18.70
CA GLY A 353 16.72 20.42 17.28
C GLY A 353 16.99 19.22 16.39
N ILE A 354 16.02 18.82 15.57
CA ILE A 354 16.13 17.62 14.73
C ILE A 354 17.17 17.78 13.62
N TYR A 355 17.37 19.00 13.12
CA TYR A 355 18.32 19.28 12.04
C TYR A 355 19.77 19.12 12.51
N VAL A 356 20.05 19.54 13.74
CA VAL A 356 21.40 19.50 14.33
C VAL A 356 21.66 18.21 15.10
N ASN A 357 20.64 17.37 15.27
CA ASN A 357 20.72 16.04 15.87
C ASN A 357 20.20 14.97 14.89
N ALA A 358 20.58 15.08 13.62
CA ALA A 358 19.97 14.35 12.51
C ALA A 358 19.95 12.82 12.66
N TYR A 359 20.87 12.21 13.42
CA TYR A 359 20.90 10.75 13.66
C TYR A 359 19.83 10.24 14.62
N GLN A 360 19.22 11.13 15.40
CA GLN A 360 18.19 10.74 16.34
C GLN A 360 16.88 10.43 15.59
N HIS A 361 16.10 9.48 16.12
CA HIS A 361 14.94 8.91 15.44
C HIS A 361 13.83 8.60 16.46
N GLY A 362 12.67 8.10 16.02
CA GLY A 362 11.56 7.81 16.93
C GLY A 362 10.60 8.98 17.17
N GLU A 363 9.47 8.71 17.81
CA GLU A 363 8.40 9.68 18.09
C GLU A 363 8.89 10.82 19.00
N GLU A 364 9.83 10.54 19.90
CA GLU A 364 10.48 11.51 20.76
C GLU A 364 11.35 12.53 19.99
N TRP A 365 11.71 12.23 18.75
CA TRP A 365 12.43 13.13 17.83
C TRP A 365 11.53 13.69 16.71
N GLU A 366 10.21 13.58 16.85
CA GLU A 366 9.24 14.27 16.01
C GLU A 366 8.94 15.68 16.52
N ARG A 367 8.77 16.62 15.60
CA ARG A 367 8.44 18.01 15.94
C ARG A 367 7.18 18.46 15.22
N GLN A 368 6.32 19.19 15.92
CA GLN A 368 5.14 19.77 15.31
C GLN A 368 5.55 20.88 14.32
N CYS A 369 5.03 20.82 13.10
CA CYS A 369 5.19 21.85 12.10
C CYS A 369 3.85 22.21 11.44
N SER A 370 3.86 23.34 10.73
CA SER A 370 2.83 23.76 9.78
C SER A 370 3.38 23.65 8.37
N LEU A 371 2.56 23.18 7.44
CA LEU A 371 2.88 23.01 6.03
C LEU A 371 1.88 23.80 5.17
N GLU A 372 2.40 24.48 4.15
CA GLU A 372 1.61 25.10 3.10
C GLU A 372 2.17 24.70 1.73
N LEU A 373 1.34 24.19 0.82
CA LEU A 373 1.69 23.99 -0.59
C LEU A 373 1.20 25.18 -1.41
N ILE A 374 2.14 25.90 -2.04
CA ILE A 374 1.90 27.09 -2.85
C ILE A 374 2.24 26.74 -4.31
N ASN A 375 1.27 26.82 -5.20
CA ASN A 375 1.46 26.52 -6.62
C ASN A 375 2.11 27.70 -7.37
N PRO A 376 2.70 27.46 -8.56
CA PRO A 376 3.27 28.51 -9.41
C PRO A 376 2.32 29.68 -9.72
N ASP A 377 1.03 29.41 -9.84
CA ASP A 377 -0.02 30.40 -10.10
C ASP A 377 -0.53 31.12 -8.83
N ASN A 378 0.17 30.92 -7.71
CA ASN A 378 -0.14 31.47 -6.39
C ASN A 378 -1.39 30.89 -5.72
N THR A 379 -2.00 29.84 -6.29
CA THR A 379 -3.05 29.10 -5.59
C THR A 379 -2.48 28.25 -4.47
N ILE A 380 -3.27 28.03 -3.42
CA ILE A 380 -2.89 27.16 -2.30
C ILE A 380 -3.43 25.76 -2.55
N GLY A 381 -2.54 24.78 -2.59
CA GLY A 381 -2.90 23.36 -2.68
C GLY A 381 -3.49 22.86 -1.36
N PHE A 382 -2.71 22.90 -0.29
CA PHE A 382 -3.18 22.55 1.06
C PHE A 382 -2.49 23.38 2.14
N ARG A 383 -3.12 23.40 3.33
CA ARG A 383 -2.53 23.91 4.57
C ARG A 383 -2.86 22.93 5.69
N VAL A 384 -1.84 22.42 6.37
CA VAL A 384 -2.01 21.36 7.37
C VAL A 384 -0.92 21.43 8.42
N ASN A 385 -1.23 21.04 9.65
CA ASN A 385 -0.24 20.81 10.69
C ASN A 385 0.15 19.34 10.72
N ALA A 386 1.42 19.05 10.92
CA ALA A 386 1.99 17.71 10.85
C ALA A 386 3.14 17.55 11.84
N GLY A 387 3.61 16.32 12.03
CA GLY A 387 4.89 16.01 12.62
C GLY A 387 5.97 16.00 11.53
N VAL A 388 7.20 16.39 11.87
CA VAL A 388 8.37 16.31 10.98
C VAL A 388 9.54 15.64 11.68
N ARG A 389 10.26 14.80 10.92
CA ARG A 389 11.55 14.20 11.31
C ARG A 389 12.57 14.31 10.17
N ILE A 390 13.85 14.19 10.51
CA ILE A 390 14.89 13.92 9.52
C ILE A 390 14.82 12.45 9.10
N ARG A 391 15.05 12.15 7.81
CA ARG A 391 15.03 10.77 7.28
C ARG A 391 16.29 10.37 6.54
N GLY A 392 16.53 9.06 6.50
CA GLY A 392 17.49 8.36 5.61
C GLY A 392 18.94 8.30 6.09
N GLY A 393 19.70 7.33 5.59
CA GLY A 393 21.10 7.10 6.03
C GLY A 393 22.04 8.25 5.70
N ALA A 394 22.45 8.35 4.43
CA ALA A 394 23.40 9.36 3.94
C ALA A 394 22.94 10.81 4.16
N SER A 395 21.63 11.03 4.24
CA SER A 395 21.08 12.37 4.45
C SER A 395 21.45 12.92 5.82
N ARG A 396 21.54 12.07 6.85
CA ARG A 396 21.73 12.46 8.26
C ARG A 396 23.17 12.88 8.60
N SER A 397 24.10 12.79 7.64
CA SER A 397 25.49 13.15 7.89
C SER A 397 25.66 14.63 8.23
N PRO A 398 26.40 14.98 9.30
CA PRO A 398 26.47 16.35 9.79
C PRO A 398 27.23 17.30 8.87
N ASP A 399 28.06 16.76 7.98
CA ASP A 399 28.73 17.54 6.94
C ASP A 399 27.81 17.87 5.77
N ASN A 400 26.64 17.24 5.65
CA ASN A 400 25.63 17.58 4.67
C ASN A 400 24.73 18.72 5.20
N PRO A 401 24.77 19.93 4.63
CA PRO A 401 23.95 21.04 5.09
C PRO A 401 22.47 20.90 4.67
N LYS A 402 22.10 19.94 3.82
CA LYS A 402 20.75 19.75 3.26
C LYS A 402 20.19 18.36 3.58
N HIS A 403 19.32 18.27 4.58
CA HIS A 403 18.67 17.03 4.97
C HIS A 403 17.32 16.81 4.28
N ALA A 404 16.95 15.54 4.10
CA ALA A 404 15.61 15.11 3.74
C ALA A 404 14.71 14.99 4.97
N PHE A 405 13.41 15.20 4.76
CA PHE A 405 12.39 15.18 5.81
C PHE A 405 11.37 14.07 5.57
N ARG A 406 10.80 13.56 6.66
CA ARG A 406 9.55 12.80 6.63
C ARG A 406 8.49 13.58 7.38
N LEU A 407 7.33 13.69 6.74
CA LEU A 407 6.13 14.31 7.30
C LEU A 407 5.20 13.22 7.81
N PHE A 408 4.61 13.44 8.99
CA PHE A 408 3.68 12.52 9.64
C PHE A 408 2.38 13.24 9.93
N PHE A 409 1.27 12.76 9.38
CA PHE A 409 -0.05 13.30 9.63
C PHE A 409 -0.68 12.49 10.75
N ARG A 410 -0.92 13.14 11.89
CA ARG A 410 -1.42 12.50 13.10
C ARG A 410 -2.49 13.36 13.74
N LYS A 411 -3.45 12.73 14.43
CA LYS A 411 -4.54 13.43 15.11
C LYS A 411 -4.05 14.38 16.19
N GLU A 412 -2.84 14.17 16.73
CA GLU A 412 -2.22 15.06 17.70
C GLU A 412 -1.81 16.43 17.11
N TYR A 413 -1.42 16.48 15.82
CA TYR A 413 -1.03 17.73 15.14
C TYR A 413 -2.14 18.33 14.29
N GLY A 414 -3.03 17.50 13.75
CA GLY A 414 -3.94 17.90 12.68
C GLY A 414 -5.06 16.89 12.43
N PRO A 415 -5.55 16.81 11.17
CA PRO A 415 -6.63 15.90 10.75
C PRO A 415 -6.32 14.40 10.83
N GLY A 416 -5.08 14.00 11.08
CA GLY A 416 -4.67 12.59 11.10
C GLY A 416 -4.26 12.00 9.75
N LYS A 417 -4.64 12.63 8.64
CA LYS A 417 -4.17 12.34 7.28
C LYS A 417 -3.99 13.65 6.51
N LEU A 418 -3.12 13.65 5.51
CA LEU A 418 -3.16 14.67 4.46
C LEU A 418 -4.22 14.25 3.45
N LEU A 419 -5.30 15.02 3.33
CA LEU A 419 -6.35 14.80 2.33
C LEU A 419 -6.08 15.69 1.11
N TYR A 420 -5.17 15.27 0.25
CA TYR A 420 -4.79 16.01 -0.95
C TYR A 420 -4.18 15.07 -2.00
N PRO A 421 -4.64 15.10 -3.26
CA PRO A 421 -4.12 14.24 -4.33
C PRO A 421 -2.74 14.72 -4.82
N LEU A 422 -1.69 14.47 -4.02
CA LEU A 422 -0.31 14.90 -4.32
C LEU A 422 0.18 14.43 -5.70
N PHE A 423 -0.31 13.29 -6.16
CA PHE A 423 0.06 12.69 -7.44
C PHE A 423 -1.04 12.82 -8.50
N GLY A 424 -2.10 13.60 -8.26
CA GLY A 424 -3.27 13.66 -9.15
C GLY A 424 -3.95 12.30 -9.29
N ASP A 425 -4.62 12.07 -10.43
CA ASP A 425 -5.43 10.86 -10.65
C ASP A 425 -4.60 9.57 -10.76
N GLU A 426 -3.27 9.65 -10.91
CA GLU A 426 -2.43 8.45 -11.03
C GLU A 426 -2.09 7.79 -9.69
N GLY A 427 -2.32 8.46 -8.55
CA GLY A 427 -1.90 7.98 -7.22
C GLY A 427 -2.90 8.23 -6.11
N ALA A 428 -2.45 8.03 -4.86
CA ALA A 428 -3.29 8.13 -3.68
C ALA A 428 -3.83 9.55 -3.45
N ALA A 429 -5.05 9.63 -2.92
CA ALA A 429 -5.72 10.89 -2.57
C ALA A 429 -5.47 11.33 -1.11
N GLU A 430 -4.98 10.42 -0.27
CA GLU A 430 -4.70 10.67 1.13
C GLU A 430 -3.43 9.96 1.62
N PHE A 431 -2.79 10.52 2.65
CA PHE A 431 -1.49 10.05 3.15
C PHE A 431 -1.39 10.15 4.68
N ASP A 432 -0.89 9.09 5.32
CA ASP A 432 -0.45 9.13 6.73
C ASP A 432 0.95 9.72 6.88
N LYS A 433 1.79 9.54 5.84
CA LYS A 433 3.17 10.01 5.80
C LYS A 433 3.61 10.31 4.38
N VAL A 434 4.50 11.30 4.23
CA VAL A 434 5.09 11.67 2.94
C VAL A 434 6.58 11.98 3.15
N ASP A 435 7.44 11.40 2.33
CA ASP A 435 8.85 11.75 2.31
C ASP A 435 9.09 12.98 1.41
N LEU A 436 9.83 13.96 1.92
CA LEU A 436 10.45 15.04 1.15
C LEU A 436 11.94 14.74 1.02
N ARG A 437 12.31 14.09 -0.09
CA ARG A 437 13.67 13.68 -0.41
C ARG A 437 14.45 14.81 -1.09
N THR A 438 15.77 14.73 -0.99
CA THR A 438 16.73 15.43 -1.86
C THR A 438 17.65 14.38 -2.49
N GLU A 439 18.39 14.71 -3.54
CA GLU A 439 19.58 13.91 -3.87
C GLU A 439 20.58 14.05 -2.73
N GLN A 440 21.11 12.93 -2.23
CA GLN A 440 22.17 12.91 -1.23
C GLN A 440 23.51 12.63 -1.90
N ASN A 441 23.65 11.43 -2.46
CA ASN A 441 24.84 11.04 -3.20
C ASN A 441 24.92 11.83 -4.51
N TYR A 442 26.12 12.23 -4.89
CA TYR A 442 26.43 13.08 -6.03
C TYR A 442 25.81 14.48 -5.97
N SER A 443 25.13 14.85 -4.89
CA SER A 443 24.53 16.17 -4.76
C SER A 443 25.59 17.27 -4.61
N TRP A 444 25.24 18.49 -5.01
CA TRP A 444 26.09 19.65 -4.79
C TRP A 444 26.23 19.99 -3.30
N SER A 445 25.13 19.86 -2.56
CA SER A 445 25.08 20.14 -1.11
C SER A 445 26.02 19.25 -0.29
N LYS A 446 26.10 17.95 -0.57
CA LYS A 446 26.88 16.99 0.22
C LYS A 446 28.28 16.74 -0.36
N GLU A 447 28.40 16.57 -1.68
CA GLU A 447 29.62 16.06 -2.32
C GLU A 447 30.26 17.06 -3.31
N GLY A 448 29.52 18.07 -3.77
CA GLY A 448 30.02 19.02 -4.78
C GLY A 448 30.28 18.36 -6.14
N ASP A 449 29.58 17.26 -6.42
CA ASP A 449 29.83 16.37 -7.54
C ASP A 449 29.19 16.89 -8.85
N THR A 450 29.76 16.55 -10.00
CA THR A 450 29.23 16.91 -11.31
C THR A 450 28.14 15.97 -11.81
N HIS A 451 27.94 14.81 -11.16
CA HIS A 451 26.96 13.80 -11.59
C HIS A 451 25.56 13.97 -10.98
N ASN A 452 25.32 15.05 -10.22
CA ASN A 452 24.00 15.48 -9.73
C ASN A 452 23.02 15.64 -10.91
N THR A 453 21.86 14.98 -10.86
CA THR A 453 20.84 15.12 -11.93
C THR A 453 19.44 15.39 -11.43
N PHE A 454 19.07 14.91 -10.25
CA PHE A 454 17.70 14.72 -9.75
C PHE A 454 16.87 13.70 -10.53
N LEU A 455 17.44 12.96 -11.50
CA LEU A 455 16.67 12.20 -12.48
C LEU A 455 16.82 10.67 -12.39
N ARG A 456 17.91 10.15 -11.81
CA ARG A 456 18.25 8.70 -11.85
C ARG A 456 17.26 7.81 -11.11
N ASP A 457 16.89 8.20 -9.90
CA ASP A 457 15.95 7.43 -9.08
C ASP A 457 14.55 7.40 -9.69
N ILE A 458 13.98 8.57 -9.99
CA ILE A 458 12.64 8.66 -10.57
C ILE A 458 12.57 7.99 -11.95
N PHE A 459 13.63 8.05 -12.77
CA PHE A 459 13.69 7.32 -14.04
C PHE A 459 13.55 5.81 -13.83
N SER A 460 14.19 5.27 -12.79
CA SER A 460 14.17 3.83 -12.49
C SER A 460 12.76 3.38 -12.08
N ARG A 461 12.08 4.16 -11.24
CA ARG A 461 10.69 3.90 -10.81
C ARG A 461 9.68 4.09 -11.93
N ASP A 462 9.81 5.16 -12.71
CA ASP A 462 8.99 5.40 -13.90
C ASP A 462 9.18 4.31 -14.96
N THR A 463 10.38 3.73 -15.06
CA THR A 463 10.64 2.58 -15.93
C THR A 463 9.86 1.35 -15.44
N GLN A 464 9.76 1.13 -14.13
CA GLN A 464 8.93 0.06 -13.56
C GLN A 464 7.43 0.30 -13.84
N ARG A 465 6.94 1.55 -13.69
CA ARG A 465 5.58 1.96 -14.11
C ARG A 465 5.30 1.61 -15.56
N ASP A 466 6.18 2.03 -16.47
CA ASP A 466 5.99 1.84 -17.91
C ASP A 466 6.03 0.35 -18.32
N MET A 467 6.61 -0.52 -17.47
CA MET A 467 6.52 -1.98 -17.63
C MET A 467 5.15 -2.56 -17.23
N GLY A 468 4.28 -1.77 -16.61
CA GLY A 468 3.00 -2.19 -16.04
C GLY A 468 3.14 -2.84 -14.67
N GLN A 469 4.21 -2.53 -13.93
CA GLN A 469 4.51 -3.10 -12.62
C GLN A 469 4.21 -2.09 -11.49
N PRO A 470 3.94 -2.56 -10.26
CA PRO A 470 3.85 -1.69 -9.09
C PRO A 470 5.10 -0.81 -8.92
N TYR A 471 4.90 0.46 -8.57
CA TYR A 471 5.95 1.47 -8.42
C TYR A 471 5.51 2.58 -7.45
N THR A 472 6.46 3.36 -6.94
CA THR A 472 6.18 4.54 -6.11
C THR A 472 6.30 5.83 -6.91
N ARG A 473 5.38 6.77 -6.69
CA ARG A 473 5.33 8.05 -7.41
C ARG A 473 6.24 9.12 -6.78
N GLY A 474 6.48 10.19 -7.52
CA GLY A 474 7.23 11.36 -7.05
C GLY A 474 6.88 12.64 -7.80
N ARG A 475 7.07 13.78 -7.12
CA ARG A 475 6.89 15.15 -7.63
C ARG A 475 7.96 16.06 -7.07
N TYR A 476 8.40 17.04 -7.86
CA TYR A 476 9.40 18.02 -7.43
C TYR A 476 8.77 19.24 -6.77
N TYR A 477 9.46 19.77 -5.75
CA TYR A 477 9.04 20.95 -5.02
C TYR A 477 10.24 21.84 -4.67
N HIS A 478 10.01 23.14 -4.59
CA HIS A 478 10.86 24.02 -3.80
C HIS A 478 10.51 23.87 -2.31
N LEU A 479 11.50 23.90 -1.42
CA LEU A 479 11.27 23.97 0.02
C LEU A 479 11.65 25.34 0.58
N TYR A 480 10.77 25.89 1.42
CA TYR A 480 11.05 27.02 2.30
C TYR A 480 10.97 26.53 3.75
N LEU A 481 12.10 26.53 4.47
CA LEU A 481 12.22 26.07 5.85
C LEU A 481 12.31 27.27 6.79
N ASN A 482 11.32 27.45 7.67
CA ASN A 482 11.23 28.59 8.59
C ASN A 482 11.44 29.94 7.87
N GLY A 483 10.92 30.04 6.65
CA GLY A 483 10.96 31.24 5.82
C GLY A 483 12.27 31.49 5.06
N MET A 484 13.21 30.54 5.10
CA MET A 484 14.42 30.53 4.28
C MET A 484 14.25 29.57 3.10
N TYR A 485 14.67 29.95 1.89
CA TYR A 485 14.71 29.04 0.76
C TYR A 485 15.78 27.97 0.98
N TRP A 486 15.38 26.70 0.78
CA TRP A 486 16.18 25.52 1.09
C TRP A 486 16.52 24.66 -0.13
N GLY A 487 16.02 24.98 -1.33
CA GLY A 487 16.35 24.29 -2.56
C GLY A 487 15.28 23.32 -3.06
N LEU A 488 15.69 22.49 -4.02
CA LEU A 488 14.88 21.49 -4.72
C LEU A 488 14.73 20.20 -3.90
N PHE A 489 13.50 19.73 -3.75
CA PHE A 489 13.12 18.49 -3.10
C PHE A 489 12.24 17.67 -4.04
N GLN A 490 12.09 16.39 -3.73
CA GLN A 490 11.23 15.47 -4.44
C GLN A 490 10.42 14.64 -3.43
N THR A 491 9.13 14.50 -3.65
CA THR A 491 8.32 13.52 -2.91
C THR A 491 8.59 12.10 -3.37
N GLU A 492 8.40 11.15 -2.46
CA GLU A 492 8.28 9.74 -2.80
C GLU A 492 7.18 9.09 -1.96
N GLU A 493 6.30 8.33 -2.62
CA GLU A 493 5.43 7.39 -1.92
C GLU A 493 6.27 6.30 -1.27
N ARG A 494 5.92 5.96 -0.03
CA ARG A 494 6.65 4.95 0.70
C ARG A 494 5.93 3.61 0.58
N PRO A 495 6.58 2.54 0.08
CA PRO A 495 5.93 1.25 -0.14
C PRO A 495 5.86 0.42 1.16
N ASP A 496 5.30 1.02 2.21
CA ASP A 496 4.94 0.37 3.48
C ASP A 496 3.51 -0.23 3.38
N ALA A 497 2.95 -0.80 4.45
CA ALA A 497 1.65 -1.47 4.39
C ALA A 497 0.46 -0.56 4.00
N ASP A 498 0.49 0.72 4.36
CA ASP A 498 -0.52 1.73 3.98
C ASP A 498 -0.54 1.98 2.46
N TYR A 499 0.64 1.93 1.82
CA TYR A 499 0.72 1.93 0.36
C TYR A 499 0.11 0.65 -0.23
N ALA A 500 0.40 -0.50 0.37
CA ALA A 500 -0.11 -1.78 -0.11
C ALA A 500 -1.65 -1.82 -0.02
N GLU A 501 -2.24 -1.39 1.09
CA GLU A 501 -3.68 -1.22 1.24
C GLU A 501 -4.27 -0.33 0.14
N THR A 502 -3.68 0.84 -0.08
CA THR A 502 -4.16 1.81 -1.06
C THR A 502 -4.18 1.25 -2.49
N TYR A 503 -3.16 0.49 -2.88
CA TYR A 503 -2.97 0.06 -4.27
C TYR A 503 -3.38 -1.38 -4.55
N PHE A 504 -3.51 -2.22 -3.53
CA PHE A 504 -3.85 -3.64 -3.66
C PHE A 504 -5.17 -4.01 -2.95
N GLY A 505 -5.69 -3.16 -2.07
CA GLY A 505 -7.11 -3.14 -1.64
C GLY A 505 -7.47 -3.91 -0.37
N ASP A 506 -6.57 -4.71 0.20
CA ASP A 506 -6.78 -5.39 1.48
C ASP A 506 -6.26 -4.55 2.66
N GLY A 507 -6.51 -4.95 3.91
CA GLY A 507 -6.07 -4.17 5.08
C GLY A 507 -4.55 -4.13 5.23
N ASP A 508 -4.01 -3.04 5.78
CA ASP A 508 -2.57 -2.89 6.06
C ASP A 508 -2.01 -4.04 6.92
N ASP A 509 -2.78 -4.50 7.91
CA ASP A 509 -2.54 -5.68 8.76
C ASP A 509 -2.52 -7.03 8.01
N ASP A 510 -2.71 -7.05 6.69
CA ASP A 510 -2.55 -8.24 5.84
C ASP A 510 -1.22 -8.27 5.07
N TYR A 511 -0.44 -7.19 5.04
CA TYR A 511 0.80 -7.13 4.25
C TYR A 511 2.07 -7.37 5.07
N ASP A 512 2.94 -8.28 4.59
CA ASP A 512 4.34 -8.35 4.99
C ASP A 512 5.13 -7.41 4.07
N VAL A 513 5.79 -6.41 4.64
CA VAL A 513 6.65 -5.48 3.89
C VAL A 513 8.08 -5.58 4.36
N ILE A 514 8.95 -6.10 3.49
CA ILE A 514 10.36 -6.33 3.78
C ILE A 514 11.21 -5.23 3.14
N LYS A 515 12.11 -4.64 3.92
CA LYS A 515 13.14 -3.72 3.42
C LYS A 515 14.46 -3.95 4.14
N VAL A 516 15.47 -3.19 3.77
CA VAL A 516 16.73 -3.09 4.53
C VAL A 516 16.62 -2.02 5.63
N SER A 517 16.90 -2.41 6.88
CA SER A 517 16.98 -1.52 8.04
C SER A 517 18.23 -0.67 7.97
N VAL A 518 18.06 0.65 8.17
CA VAL A 518 19.14 1.65 8.15
C VAL A 518 19.36 2.31 9.51
N GLU A 519 18.69 1.82 10.56
CA GLU A 519 18.77 2.40 11.91
C GLU A 519 19.95 1.85 12.71
N THR A 520 20.32 0.59 12.50
CA THR A 520 21.47 -0.03 13.17
C THR A 520 22.44 -0.62 12.18
N TRP A 521 23.73 -0.53 12.49
CA TRP A 521 24.77 -1.24 11.77
C TRP A 521 24.97 -2.65 12.36
N PRO A 522 25.14 -3.71 11.54
CA PRO A 522 25.05 -3.74 10.08
C PRO A 522 23.62 -3.57 9.57
N TYR A 523 23.45 -3.14 8.31
CA TYR A 523 22.15 -3.12 7.65
C TYR A 523 21.64 -4.55 7.44
N LEU A 524 20.40 -4.80 7.86
CA LEU A 524 19.78 -6.13 7.83
C LEU A 524 18.36 -6.01 7.31
N ASN A 525 17.87 -7.04 6.62
CA ASN A 525 16.45 -7.11 6.27
C ASN A 525 15.57 -7.08 7.53
N GLU A 526 14.53 -6.26 7.49
CA GLU A 526 13.47 -6.16 8.50
C GLU A 526 12.10 -6.15 7.83
N ALA A 527 11.07 -6.58 8.57
CA ALA A 527 9.69 -6.29 8.22
C ALA A 527 9.34 -4.92 8.80
N THR A 528 8.98 -3.94 7.97
CA THR A 528 8.40 -2.69 8.49
C THR A 528 7.02 -2.92 9.05
N ASP A 529 6.30 -3.84 8.41
CA ASP A 529 4.93 -4.23 8.71
C ASP A 529 4.81 -5.75 8.55
N GLY A 530 3.98 -6.39 9.36
CA GLY A 530 3.83 -7.85 9.35
C GLY A 530 5.00 -8.59 10.01
N THR A 531 5.42 -9.71 9.41
CA THR A 531 6.44 -10.61 9.97
C THR A 531 7.48 -11.05 8.93
N MET A 532 8.60 -11.63 9.39
CA MET A 532 9.63 -12.19 8.51
C MET A 532 9.35 -13.64 8.08
N GLU A 533 8.21 -14.25 8.47
CA GLU A 533 7.95 -15.69 8.29
C GLU A 533 7.87 -16.09 6.81
N SER A 534 7.10 -15.35 6.01
CA SER A 534 6.96 -15.59 4.58
C SER A 534 8.28 -15.40 3.83
N TRP A 535 9.07 -14.40 4.23
CA TRP A 535 10.40 -14.14 3.68
C TRP A 535 11.38 -15.27 4.02
N GLN A 536 11.31 -15.80 5.24
CA GLN A 536 12.09 -16.95 5.69
C GLN A 536 11.76 -18.21 4.89
N GLU A 537 10.48 -18.47 4.60
CA GLU A 537 10.11 -19.63 3.78
C GLU A 537 10.54 -19.47 2.32
N LEU A 538 10.47 -18.25 1.75
CA LEU A 538 11.03 -17.98 0.43
C LEU A 538 12.56 -18.18 0.40
N TYR A 539 13.28 -17.74 1.43
CA TYR A 539 14.71 -18.01 1.59
C TYR A 539 15.02 -19.51 1.67
N ASN A 540 14.24 -20.27 2.44
CA ASN A 540 14.37 -21.72 2.54
C ASN A 540 14.19 -22.42 1.18
N ARG A 541 13.18 -22.00 0.40
CA ARG A 541 12.98 -22.45 -0.99
C ARG A 541 14.18 -22.13 -1.87
N CYS A 542 14.66 -20.90 -1.80
CA CYS A 542 15.81 -20.43 -2.56
C CYS A 542 17.08 -21.26 -2.27
N ASN A 543 17.29 -21.65 -1.01
CA ASN A 543 18.39 -22.50 -0.60
C ASN A 543 18.30 -23.93 -1.14
N ARG A 544 17.10 -24.51 -1.26
CA ARG A 544 16.90 -25.81 -1.92
C ARG A 544 17.29 -25.76 -3.41
N GLY A 545 17.09 -24.62 -4.05
CA GLY A 545 17.41 -24.37 -5.46
C GLY A 545 16.27 -24.72 -6.42
N PHE A 546 16.42 -24.34 -7.69
CA PHE A 546 15.33 -24.34 -8.67
C PHE A 546 15.65 -25.10 -9.96
N ALA A 547 16.70 -25.93 -9.97
CA ALA A 547 17.07 -26.68 -11.16
C ALA A 547 15.94 -27.62 -11.65
N SER A 548 15.07 -28.07 -10.74
CA SER A 548 13.87 -28.86 -11.07
C SER A 548 12.68 -27.95 -11.42
N ASN A 549 11.84 -28.39 -12.37
CA ASN A 549 10.58 -27.69 -12.65
C ASN A 549 9.60 -27.76 -11.48
N SER A 550 9.65 -28.82 -10.66
CA SER A 550 8.81 -28.93 -9.47
C SER A 550 9.08 -27.80 -8.48
N ASP A 551 10.35 -27.49 -8.19
CA ASP A 551 10.70 -26.44 -7.24
C ASP A 551 10.45 -25.03 -7.81
N TYR A 552 10.74 -24.84 -9.11
CA TYR A 552 10.48 -23.57 -9.77
C TYR A 552 8.98 -23.25 -9.87
N PHE A 553 8.18 -24.16 -10.43
CA PHE A 553 6.75 -23.94 -10.60
C PHE A 553 5.98 -23.91 -9.26
N ALA A 554 6.51 -24.55 -8.21
CA ALA A 554 5.95 -24.41 -6.87
C ALA A 554 6.03 -22.97 -6.31
N LEU A 555 6.90 -22.09 -6.84
CA LEU A 555 6.86 -20.66 -6.51
C LEU A 555 5.62 -19.96 -7.07
N GLU A 556 5.00 -20.52 -8.10
CA GLU A 556 3.81 -19.98 -8.76
C GLU A 556 2.53 -20.75 -8.36
N GLY A 557 2.59 -21.60 -7.32
CA GLY A 557 1.47 -22.45 -6.94
C GLY A 557 1.11 -23.52 -7.99
N LYS A 558 2.10 -24.00 -8.75
CA LYS A 558 1.92 -24.95 -9.85
C LYS A 558 2.67 -26.27 -9.61
N ASP A 559 2.24 -27.33 -10.30
CA ASP A 559 2.89 -28.64 -10.33
C ASP A 559 4.13 -28.64 -11.25
N GLN A 560 4.85 -29.77 -11.32
CA GLN A 560 6.05 -29.92 -12.15
C GLN A 560 5.83 -29.73 -13.66
N ASN A 561 4.58 -29.79 -14.14
CA ASN A 561 4.20 -29.58 -15.53
C ASN A 561 3.71 -28.14 -15.79
N GLY A 562 3.65 -27.30 -14.76
CA GLY A 562 3.16 -25.92 -14.84
C GLY A 562 1.65 -25.78 -14.70
N ASN A 563 0.93 -26.82 -14.27
CA ASN A 563 -0.51 -26.74 -14.03
C ASN A 563 -0.79 -26.18 -12.62
N PRO A 564 -1.83 -25.34 -12.43
CA PRO A 564 -2.19 -24.82 -11.11
C PRO A 564 -2.55 -25.92 -10.10
N VAL A 565 -2.20 -25.72 -8.83
CA VAL A 565 -2.53 -26.65 -7.73
C VAL A 565 -3.41 -25.95 -6.70
N LYS A 566 -4.59 -26.53 -6.44
CA LYS A 566 -5.57 -26.00 -5.48
C LYS A 566 -4.97 -25.81 -4.10
N ASN A 567 -5.33 -24.69 -3.45
CA ASN A 567 -4.96 -24.35 -2.07
C ASN A 567 -3.44 -24.33 -1.81
N THR A 568 -2.61 -24.15 -2.84
CA THR A 568 -1.19 -23.82 -2.68
C THR A 568 -0.99 -22.31 -2.62
N ARG A 569 0.22 -21.85 -2.34
CA ARG A 569 0.56 -20.43 -2.28
C ARG A 569 1.48 -20.06 -3.44
N VAL A 570 1.19 -18.95 -4.10
CA VAL A 570 2.14 -18.21 -4.92
C VAL A 570 3.14 -17.53 -3.98
N TRP A 571 4.42 -17.80 -4.15
CA TRP A 571 5.49 -17.25 -3.32
C TRP A 571 6.12 -16.01 -3.94
N VAL A 572 6.15 -15.92 -5.27
CA VAL A 572 6.83 -14.82 -5.98
C VAL A 572 6.05 -14.51 -7.24
N ASP A 573 5.78 -13.23 -7.49
CA ASP A 573 5.44 -12.80 -8.84
C ASP A 573 6.72 -12.80 -9.69
N ILE A 574 6.89 -13.89 -10.45
CA ILE A 574 8.09 -14.11 -11.28
C ILE A 574 8.23 -13.04 -12.38
N ASP A 575 7.12 -12.52 -12.90
CA ASP A 575 7.14 -11.51 -13.95
C ASP A 575 7.55 -10.14 -13.40
N ASN A 576 7.05 -9.79 -12.22
CA ASN A 576 7.51 -8.62 -11.48
C ASN A 576 9.00 -8.73 -11.12
N LEU A 577 9.46 -9.87 -10.59
CA LEU A 577 10.88 -10.10 -10.28
C LEU A 577 11.76 -9.89 -11.51
N ILE A 578 11.40 -10.46 -12.66
CA ILE A 578 12.20 -10.32 -13.88
C ILE A 578 12.25 -8.85 -14.32
N ASP A 579 11.11 -8.16 -14.37
CA ASP A 579 11.06 -6.75 -14.78
C ASP A 579 11.85 -5.85 -13.82
N TYR A 580 11.72 -6.07 -12.51
CA TYR A 580 12.52 -5.41 -11.48
C TYR A 580 14.02 -5.60 -11.74
N MET A 581 14.46 -6.84 -12.01
CA MET A 581 15.85 -7.12 -12.33
C MET A 581 16.31 -6.46 -13.64
N LEU A 582 15.44 -6.38 -14.66
CA LEU A 582 15.75 -5.66 -15.90
C LEU A 582 15.95 -4.17 -15.68
N VAL A 583 15.24 -3.53 -14.74
CA VAL A 583 15.50 -2.12 -14.35
C VAL A 583 16.90 -1.98 -13.76
N ILE A 584 17.27 -2.85 -12.82
CA ILE A 584 18.61 -2.86 -12.19
C ILE A 584 19.71 -3.09 -13.23
N PHE A 585 19.51 -4.06 -14.12
CA PHE A 585 20.48 -4.37 -15.17
C PHE A 585 20.59 -3.25 -16.19
N TYR A 586 19.48 -2.64 -16.60
CA TYR A 586 19.48 -1.55 -17.56
C TYR A 586 20.17 -0.30 -17.00
N THR A 587 19.80 0.13 -15.81
CA THR A 587 20.37 1.32 -15.17
C THR A 587 21.81 1.07 -14.72
N GLY A 588 22.22 -0.19 -14.55
CA GLY A 588 23.52 -0.53 -13.99
C GLY A 588 23.63 -0.16 -12.52
N ASN A 589 22.51 -0.23 -11.78
CA ASN A 589 22.50 0.10 -10.37
C ASN A 589 23.39 -0.89 -9.59
N PHE A 590 24.49 -0.39 -9.05
CA PHE A 590 25.47 -1.20 -8.32
C PHE A 590 25.26 -1.19 -6.80
N ASP A 591 24.22 -0.50 -6.32
CA ASP A 591 23.85 -0.44 -4.90
C ASP A 591 22.46 -1.03 -4.59
N ALA A 592 21.80 -1.63 -5.59
CA ALA A 592 20.52 -2.32 -5.40
C ALA A 592 20.39 -3.56 -6.32
N PRO A 593 19.62 -4.59 -5.91
CA PRO A 593 19.24 -4.90 -4.52
C PRO A 593 20.41 -5.45 -3.68
N VAL A 594 21.60 -5.60 -4.28
CA VAL A 594 22.83 -6.00 -3.61
C VAL A 594 23.88 -4.93 -3.83
N SER A 595 24.58 -4.57 -2.75
CA SER A 595 25.53 -3.46 -2.78
C SER A 595 26.94 -3.89 -3.15
N ALA A 596 27.51 -3.27 -4.18
CA ALA A 596 28.92 -3.42 -4.53
C ALA A 596 29.85 -2.77 -3.49
N PHE A 597 29.38 -1.76 -2.73
CA PHE A 597 30.17 -1.14 -1.65
C PHE A 597 30.54 -2.13 -0.55
N TYR A 598 29.74 -3.18 -0.37
CA TYR A 598 29.97 -4.26 0.60
C TYR A 598 30.41 -5.56 -0.08
N GLY A 599 31.13 -5.46 -1.21
CA GLY A 599 31.67 -6.61 -1.92
C GLY A 599 30.59 -7.58 -2.43
N ASN A 600 29.42 -7.06 -2.80
CA ASN A 600 28.25 -7.83 -3.24
C ASN A 600 27.78 -8.89 -2.21
N ALA A 601 27.95 -8.61 -0.90
CA ALA A 601 27.61 -9.52 0.19
C ALA A 601 26.46 -9.03 1.10
N MET A 602 25.92 -7.84 0.85
CA MET A 602 24.85 -7.23 1.65
C MET A 602 23.71 -6.76 0.76
N ALA A 603 22.48 -6.97 1.25
CA ALA A 603 21.28 -6.46 0.64
C ALA A 603 21.18 -4.94 0.85
N ASN A 604 20.64 -4.22 -0.13
CA ASN A 604 20.41 -2.77 -0.01
C ASN A 604 19.31 -2.31 -0.98
N ASN A 605 18.67 -1.16 -0.70
CA ASN A 605 17.83 -0.38 -1.63
C ASN A 605 16.74 -1.16 -2.41
N TYR A 606 15.90 -1.91 -1.70
CA TYR A 606 14.69 -2.52 -2.25
C TYR A 606 13.58 -2.63 -1.21
N PHE A 607 12.35 -2.79 -1.70
CA PHE A 607 11.22 -3.27 -0.91
C PHE A 607 10.65 -4.55 -1.52
N ALA A 608 10.16 -5.45 -0.68
CA ALA A 608 9.36 -6.59 -1.08
C ALA A 608 8.02 -6.58 -0.33
N ILE A 609 6.92 -6.78 -1.04
CA ILE A 609 5.56 -6.74 -0.46
C ILE A 609 4.87 -8.07 -0.75
N LEU A 610 4.19 -8.63 0.25
CA LEU A 610 3.34 -9.81 0.12
C LEU A 610 2.05 -9.62 0.92
N ASN A 611 0.90 -9.88 0.31
CA ASN A 611 -0.32 -10.12 1.08
C ASN A 611 -0.28 -11.53 1.71
N ARG A 612 -0.22 -11.60 3.05
CA ARG A 612 -0.09 -12.84 3.82
C ARG A 612 -1.38 -13.67 3.83
N LYS A 613 -2.54 -13.05 3.60
CA LYS A 613 -3.86 -13.71 3.52
C LYS A 613 -4.15 -14.24 2.13
N ASN A 614 -3.83 -13.46 1.09
CA ASN A 614 -4.10 -13.85 -0.29
C ASN A 614 -3.07 -14.86 -0.79
N LYS A 615 -3.48 -16.14 -0.92
CA LYS A 615 -2.60 -17.22 -1.42
C LYS A 615 -2.30 -17.11 -2.91
N GLY A 616 -3.10 -16.37 -3.66
CA GLY A 616 -2.96 -16.17 -5.11
C GLY A 616 -1.91 -15.15 -5.50
N GLU A 617 -1.30 -14.49 -4.51
CA GLU A 617 -0.33 -13.42 -4.71
C GLU A 617 0.99 -13.76 -4.04
N GLY A 618 2.08 -13.52 -4.75
CA GLY A 618 3.44 -13.73 -4.27
C GLY A 618 4.15 -12.41 -3.99
N PHE A 619 5.37 -12.50 -3.47
CA PHE A 619 6.21 -11.33 -3.28
C PHE A 619 6.39 -10.57 -4.60
N ILE A 620 6.11 -9.26 -4.54
CA ILE A 620 6.50 -8.27 -5.54
C ILE A 620 7.67 -7.45 -5.00
N PHE A 621 8.44 -6.84 -5.91
CA PHE A 621 9.63 -6.06 -5.61
C PHE A 621 9.52 -4.66 -6.22
N ILE A 622 9.87 -3.64 -5.45
CA ILE A 622 9.78 -2.23 -5.86
C ILE A 622 11.17 -1.61 -5.92
N ALA A 623 11.47 -0.93 -7.03
CA ALA A 623 12.70 -0.17 -7.21
C ALA A 623 12.74 1.04 -6.26
N HIS A 624 13.86 1.23 -5.58
CA HIS A 624 14.06 2.28 -4.59
C HIS A 624 15.51 2.75 -4.61
N ASP A 625 15.74 4.02 -4.30
CA ASP A 625 17.07 4.61 -4.02
C ASP A 625 18.12 4.24 -5.08
N SER A 626 17.82 4.63 -6.33
CA SER A 626 18.56 4.21 -7.53
C SER A 626 19.53 5.26 -8.09
N GLU A 627 20.08 6.13 -7.26
CA GLU A 627 21.03 7.17 -7.67
C GLU A 627 22.42 6.63 -8.07
N HIS A 628 22.81 5.46 -7.56
CA HIS A 628 24.07 4.76 -7.92
C HIS A 628 23.97 4.05 -9.29
N SER A 629 23.58 4.77 -10.33
CA SER A 629 23.27 4.19 -11.64
C SER A 629 23.55 5.14 -12.82
N MET A 630 23.46 4.63 -14.05
CA MET A 630 23.48 5.39 -15.30
C MET A 630 24.74 6.22 -15.58
N PHE A 631 25.91 5.75 -15.13
CA PHE A 631 27.19 6.36 -15.47
C PHE A 631 27.61 6.02 -16.90
N VAL A 632 28.09 6.99 -17.67
CA VAL A 632 28.66 6.74 -19.01
C VAL A 632 30.10 6.25 -18.90
N ARG A 633 30.92 6.95 -18.10
CA ARG A 633 32.34 6.61 -17.85
C ARG A 633 32.48 5.91 -16.50
N PRO A 634 33.56 5.11 -16.29
CA PRO A 634 33.83 4.54 -14.98
C PRO A 634 33.90 5.63 -13.90
N TYR A 635 33.13 5.44 -12.83
CA TYR A 635 33.04 6.39 -11.71
C TYR A 635 32.65 5.65 -10.43
N SER A 636 33.26 6.03 -9.29
CA SER A 636 33.14 5.27 -8.03
C SER A 636 33.46 3.79 -8.26
N LEU A 637 32.55 2.87 -7.88
CA LEU A 637 32.67 1.43 -8.13
C LEU A 637 32.09 0.99 -9.49
N SER A 638 31.45 1.90 -10.23
CA SER A 638 30.83 1.60 -11.52
C SER A 638 31.86 1.49 -12.64
N SER A 639 31.66 0.53 -13.52
CA SER A 639 32.37 0.40 -14.80
C SER A 639 31.80 1.30 -15.91
N GLY A 640 30.97 2.30 -15.56
CA GLY A 640 30.31 3.20 -16.49
C GLY A 640 29.24 2.48 -17.30
N ILE A 641 29.16 2.78 -18.60
CA ILE A 641 28.14 2.21 -19.49
C ILE A 641 28.27 0.68 -19.63
N ASN A 642 29.42 0.11 -19.25
CA ASN A 642 29.68 -1.33 -19.26
C ASN A 642 29.37 -2.01 -17.92
N GLU A 643 28.82 -1.30 -16.93
CA GLU A 643 28.46 -1.87 -15.63
C GLU A 643 27.59 -3.11 -15.82
N ASN A 644 28.03 -4.24 -15.27
CA ASN A 644 27.42 -5.55 -15.48
C ASN A 644 26.84 -6.08 -14.18
N ARG A 645 25.54 -5.85 -14.01
CA ARG A 645 24.76 -6.38 -12.90
C ARG A 645 24.07 -7.70 -13.24
N VAL A 646 24.09 -8.12 -14.52
CA VAL A 646 23.56 -9.42 -14.95
C VAL A 646 24.37 -10.57 -14.33
N SER A 647 25.71 -10.47 -14.43
CA SER A 647 26.64 -11.48 -13.93
C SER A 647 27.66 -10.83 -12.98
N ILE A 648 27.47 -11.04 -11.67
CA ILE A 648 28.37 -10.54 -10.63
C ILE A 648 29.36 -11.64 -10.26
N SER A 649 30.62 -11.52 -10.69
CA SER A 649 31.66 -12.53 -10.47
C SER A 649 32.89 -12.05 -9.71
N ASN A 650 33.11 -10.74 -9.58
CA ASN A 650 34.30 -10.20 -8.90
C ASN A 650 34.00 -8.94 -8.05
N PRO A 651 33.95 -9.06 -6.71
CA PRO A 651 33.75 -10.32 -6.00
C PRO A 651 32.38 -10.90 -6.37
N ALA A 652 32.27 -12.23 -6.39
CA ALA A 652 31.01 -12.90 -6.66
C ALA A 652 29.97 -12.53 -5.59
N MET A 653 28.71 -12.43 -6.01
CA MET A 653 27.61 -12.18 -5.07
C MET A 653 27.53 -13.31 -4.02
N THR A 654 27.36 -12.95 -2.75
CA THR A 654 27.21 -13.91 -1.65
C THR A 654 26.02 -13.58 -0.77
N VAL A 655 25.35 -14.60 -0.24
CA VAL A 655 24.26 -14.46 0.74
C VAL A 655 24.49 -15.49 1.85
N SER A 656 24.86 -15.00 3.04
CA SER A 656 25.23 -15.83 4.20
C SER A 656 24.04 -16.23 5.08
N GLY A 657 22.88 -15.58 4.91
CA GLY A 657 21.69 -15.81 5.74
C GLY A 657 20.51 -14.95 5.28
N ILE A 658 19.36 -15.11 5.96
CA ILE A 658 18.12 -14.37 5.66
C ILE A 658 18.30 -12.84 5.72
N SER A 659 19.15 -12.35 6.62
CA SER A 659 19.37 -10.92 6.79
C SER A 659 19.98 -10.23 5.57
N ASN A 660 20.63 -10.99 4.67
CA ASN A 660 21.20 -10.51 3.40
C ASN A 660 20.49 -11.14 2.18
N PHE A 661 19.38 -11.88 2.39
CA PHE A 661 18.62 -12.44 1.28
C PHE A 661 17.96 -11.32 0.48
N GLN A 662 18.04 -11.36 -0.85
CA GLN A 662 17.55 -10.28 -1.70
C GLN A 662 17.15 -10.79 -3.10
N PRO A 663 16.38 -10.00 -3.89
CA PRO A 663 15.75 -10.45 -5.13
C PRO A 663 16.71 -10.88 -6.25
N GLN A 664 17.88 -10.26 -6.38
CA GLN A 664 18.93 -10.66 -7.31
C GLN A 664 19.57 -12.01 -6.95
N TRP A 665 19.65 -12.38 -5.66
CA TRP A 665 20.09 -13.74 -5.27
C TRP A 665 19.03 -14.77 -5.64
N LEU A 666 17.76 -14.47 -5.40
CA LEU A 666 16.64 -15.30 -5.85
C LEU A 666 16.67 -15.49 -7.38
N HIS A 667 16.79 -14.40 -8.14
CA HIS A 667 16.99 -14.43 -9.59
C HIS A 667 18.18 -15.31 -9.98
N HIS A 668 19.36 -15.10 -9.35
CA HIS A 668 20.56 -15.87 -9.62
C HIS A 668 20.33 -17.38 -9.46
N LYS A 669 19.65 -17.81 -8.39
CA LYS A 669 19.33 -19.22 -8.14
C LYS A 669 18.31 -19.76 -9.15
N LEU A 670 17.34 -18.94 -9.55
CA LEU A 670 16.34 -19.27 -10.58
C LEU A 670 16.95 -19.47 -11.97
N THR A 671 18.08 -18.82 -12.28
CA THR A 671 18.76 -19.01 -13.57
C THR A 671 19.20 -20.45 -13.85
N SER A 672 19.26 -21.32 -12.82
CA SER A 672 19.51 -22.75 -13.01
C SER A 672 18.39 -23.47 -13.76
N ASN A 673 17.14 -22.96 -13.72
CA ASN A 673 15.98 -23.54 -14.39
C ASN A 673 15.86 -23.11 -15.86
N ALA A 674 15.63 -24.05 -16.78
CA ALA A 674 15.52 -23.75 -18.21
C ALA A 674 14.22 -22.97 -18.57
N GLU A 675 13.10 -23.26 -17.91
CA GLU A 675 11.84 -22.56 -18.13
C GLU A 675 11.92 -21.11 -17.62
N TYR A 676 12.56 -20.89 -16.47
CA TYR A 676 12.83 -19.54 -15.98
C TYR A 676 13.69 -18.73 -16.95
N ARG A 677 14.80 -19.30 -17.45
CA ARG A 677 15.66 -18.59 -18.42
C ARG A 677 14.92 -18.24 -19.71
N LEU A 678 14.04 -19.10 -20.19
CA LEU A 678 13.24 -18.80 -21.38
C LEU A 678 12.19 -17.71 -21.11
N ARG A 679 11.48 -17.77 -19.98
CA ARG A 679 10.55 -16.70 -19.56
C ARG A 679 11.29 -15.37 -19.40
N PHE A 680 12.50 -15.39 -18.83
CA PHE A 680 13.37 -14.22 -18.76
C PHE A 680 13.69 -13.66 -20.15
N ALA A 681 14.09 -14.52 -21.10
CA ALA A 681 14.38 -14.12 -22.47
C ALA A 681 13.16 -13.51 -23.18
N ASP A 682 11.96 -14.07 -22.95
CA ASP A 682 10.70 -13.56 -23.51
C ASP A 682 10.41 -12.15 -23.01
N ARG A 683 10.56 -11.91 -21.70
CA ARG A 683 10.40 -10.57 -21.12
C ARG A 683 11.48 -9.61 -21.60
N ALA A 684 12.74 -10.02 -21.59
CA ALA A 684 13.85 -9.21 -22.09
C ALA A 684 13.63 -8.80 -23.55
N TYR A 685 13.18 -9.71 -24.42
CA TYR A 685 12.82 -9.37 -25.80
C TYR A 685 11.74 -8.29 -25.85
N LYS A 686 10.64 -8.47 -25.10
CA LYS A 686 9.54 -7.50 -25.01
C LYS A 686 10.01 -6.12 -24.54
N ARG A 687 10.94 -6.06 -23.57
CA ARG A 687 11.40 -4.78 -23.01
C ARG A 687 12.44 -4.08 -23.89
N PHE A 688 13.36 -4.81 -24.53
CA PHE A 688 14.51 -4.23 -25.25
C PHE A 688 14.31 -4.06 -26.76
N THR A 689 13.36 -4.78 -27.37
CA THR A 689 13.09 -4.64 -28.80
C THR A 689 12.58 -3.23 -29.15
N ALA A 690 12.63 -2.86 -30.43
CA ALA A 690 12.15 -1.54 -30.85
C ALA A 690 10.67 -1.36 -30.47
N GLY A 691 10.36 -0.25 -29.80
CA GLY A 691 9.05 0.03 -29.22
C GLY A 691 8.91 -0.39 -27.75
N GLY A 692 9.74 -1.30 -27.28
CA GLY A 692 9.77 -1.75 -25.88
C GLY A 692 10.23 -0.66 -24.91
N VAL A 693 9.86 -0.83 -23.63
CA VAL A 693 10.08 0.16 -22.54
C VAL A 693 11.54 0.56 -22.35
N LEU A 694 12.47 -0.35 -22.65
CA LEU A 694 13.92 -0.18 -22.55
C LEU A 694 14.59 0.05 -23.92
N SER A 695 13.81 0.36 -24.96
CA SER A 695 14.36 0.83 -26.23
C SER A 695 14.93 2.25 -26.07
N PRO A 696 16.00 2.63 -26.80
CA PRO A 696 16.66 3.92 -26.62
C PRO A 696 15.71 5.12 -26.69
N GLY A 697 14.81 5.15 -27.68
CA GLY A 697 13.85 6.24 -27.84
C GLY A 697 12.84 6.36 -26.69
N LYS A 698 12.38 5.24 -26.13
CA LYS A 698 11.45 5.26 -24.97
C LYS A 698 12.16 5.75 -23.71
N CYS A 699 13.40 5.31 -23.47
CA CYS A 699 14.20 5.78 -22.34
C CYS A 699 14.54 7.28 -22.45
N ILE A 700 14.95 7.74 -23.63
CA ILE A 700 15.23 9.16 -23.89
C ILE A 700 13.98 10.01 -23.64
N ASN A 701 12.82 9.61 -24.13
CA ASN A 701 11.57 10.34 -23.91
C ASN A 701 11.23 10.43 -22.42
N ARG A 702 11.20 9.28 -21.71
CA ARG A 702 10.91 9.23 -20.27
C ARG A 702 11.85 10.12 -19.45
N PHE A 703 13.15 10.07 -19.75
CA PHE A 703 14.15 10.88 -19.05
C PHE A 703 13.98 12.37 -19.36
N ASN A 704 13.71 12.73 -20.62
CA ASN A 704 13.48 14.11 -21.02
C ASN A 704 12.18 14.69 -20.45
N ASP A 705 11.14 13.89 -20.27
CA ASP A 705 9.90 14.33 -19.63
C ASP A 705 10.18 14.81 -18.20
N ARG A 706 10.95 14.02 -17.43
CA ARG A 706 11.40 14.42 -16.07
C ARG A 706 12.41 15.56 -16.08
N LYS A 707 13.34 15.58 -17.04
CA LYS A 707 14.27 16.70 -17.24
C LYS A 707 13.49 18.02 -17.41
N ALA A 708 12.43 18.02 -18.21
CA ALA A 708 11.65 19.21 -18.50
C ALA A 708 10.98 19.78 -17.23
N GLU A 709 10.59 18.94 -16.27
CA GLU A 709 10.01 19.36 -14.99
C GLU A 709 11.00 20.11 -14.08
N VAL A 710 12.31 19.85 -14.18
CA VAL A 710 13.32 20.40 -13.24
C VAL A 710 14.35 21.31 -13.89
N GLU A 711 14.38 21.38 -15.22
CA GLU A 711 15.43 22.08 -15.96
C GLU A 711 15.50 23.58 -15.61
N MET A 712 14.38 24.24 -15.30
CA MET A 712 14.41 25.64 -14.84
C MET A 712 14.71 25.70 -13.33
N ALA A 713 14.05 24.86 -12.52
CA ALA A 713 14.20 24.83 -11.06
C ALA A 713 15.63 24.54 -10.57
N ILE A 714 16.43 23.78 -11.35
CA ILE A 714 17.83 23.44 -11.00
C ILE A 714 18.75 24.67 -10.91
N ILE A 715 18.36 25.81 -11.53
CA ILE A 715 19.10 27.07 -11.41
C ILE A 715 19.05 27.58 -9.96
N ALA A 716 17.89 27.51 -9.32
CA ALA A 716 17.74 27.90 -7.92
C ALA A 716 18.46 26.94 -6.97
N GLU A 717 18.50 25.64 -7.28
CA GLU A 717 19.32 24.66 -6.55
C GLU A 717 20.82 24.98 -6.64
N SER A 718 21.29 25.37 -7.83
CA SER A 718 22.68 25.81 -8.05
C SER A 718 23.01 27.04 -7.22
N ALA A 719 22.15 28.04 -7.23
CA ALA A 719 22.36 29.25 -6.45
C ALA A 719 22.31 28.99 -4.94
N ARG A 720 21.61 27.95 -4.48
CA ARG A 720 21.49 27.64 -3.06
C ARG A 720 22.61 26.75 -2.53
N TRP A 721 23.05 25.77 -3.33
CA TRP A 721 23.92 24.69 -2.85
C TRP A 721 25.11 24.39 -3.77
N GLY A 722 25.25 25.09 -4.89
CA GLY A 722 26.31 24.85 -5.88
C GLY A 722 27.72 25.05 -5.31
N ASP A 723 27.87 25.95 -4.33
CA ASP A 723 29.13 26.30 -3.68
C ASP A 723 29.33 25.63 -2.31
N ALA A 724 28.36 24.87 -1.82
CA ALA A 724 28.37 24.25 -0.49
C ALA A 724 29.63 23.40 -0.21
N LYS A 725 30.22 22.83 -1.26
CA LYS A 725 31.42 21.97 -1.20
C LYS A 725 32.57 22.44 -2.07
N THR A 726 32.35 23.43 -2.94
CA THR A 726 33.35 23.90 -3.90
C THR A 726 33.34 25.43 -3.99
N PRO A 727 34.50 26.11 -3.95
CA PRO A 727 34.53 27.58 -4.03
C PRO A 727 34.03 28.19 -5.34
N GLN A 728 33.91 27.39 -6.40
CA GLN A 728 33.24 27.77 -7.64
C GLN A 728 31.91 27.02 -7.67
N PRO A 729 30.77 27.70 -7.80
CA PRO A 729 29.47 27.04 -7.72
C PRO A 729 29.27 26.07 -8.89
N ARG A 730 28.83 24.86 -8.57
CA ARG A 730 28.23 23.95 -9.53
C ARG A 730 26.93 24.58 -10.06
N ASN A 731 26.71 24.44 -11.36
CA ASN A 731 25.64 25.16 -12.06
C ASN A 731 25.05 24.39 -13.23
N LYS A 732 23.91 24.88 -13.72
CA LYS A 732 23.12 24.24 -14.78
C LYS A 732 23.92 24.01 -16.06
N ILE A 733 24.48 25.06 -16.66
CA ILE A 733 25.10 25.05 -17.99
C ILE A 733 26.43 24.31 -17.99
N ASP A 734 27.26 24.51 -16.97
CA ASP A 734 28.63 23.97 -16.97
C ASP A 734 28.74 22.56 -16.38
N HIS A 735 27.72 22.11 -15.62
CA HIS A 735 27.78 20.84 -14.90
C HIS A 735 26.54 19.95 -15.09
N TRP A 736 25.35 20.41 -14.71
CA TRP A 736 24.13 19.58 -14.76
C TRP A 736 23.73 19.21 -16.19
N LEU A 737 23.66 20.19 -17.09
CA LEU A 737 23.26 19.98 -18.48
C LEU A 737 24.27 19.10 -19.25
N PRO A 738 25.59 19.25 -19.08
CA PRO A 738 26.56 18.28 -19.59
C PRO A 738 26.33 16.85 -19.13
N GLU A 739 26.07 16.61 -17.83
CA GLU A 739 25.79 15.25 -17.32
C GLU A 739 24.50 14.68 -17.91
N VAL A 740 23.42 15.47 -17.88
CA VAL A 740 22.13 15.11 -18.50
C VAL A 740 22.31 14.77 -19.98
N ASN A 741 23.09 15.57 -20.71
CA ASN A 741 23.39 15.33 -22.11
C ASN A 741 24.30 14.10 -22.32
N ASP A 742 25.21 13.78 -21.40
CA ASP A 742 26.05 12.58 -21.49
C ASP A 742 25.17 11.32 -21.37
N ILE A 743 24.22 11.31 -20.43
CA ILE A 743 23.23 10.22 -20.29
C ILE A 743 22.37 10.10 -21.56
N VAL A 744 21.79 11.21 -22.03
CA VAL A 744 20.88 11.19 -23.18
C VAL A 744 21.58 10.80 -24.48
N ASN A 745 22.78 11.33 -24.72
CA ASN A 745 23.46 11.18 -25.99
C ASN A 745 24.44 9.99 -26.04
N ASN A 746 24.88 9.48 -24.89
CA ASN A 746 25.89 8.42 -24.84
C ASN A 746 25.48 7.21 -23.99
N PHE A 747 24.64 7.34 -22.95
CA PHE A 747 24.16 6.18 -22.19
C PHE A 747 23.02 5.46 -22.92
N PHE A 748 21.89 6.14 -23.14
CA PHE A 748 20.69 5.48 -23.69
C PHE A 748 20.83 4.91 -25.11
N PRO A 749 21.58 5.52 -26.04
CA PRO A 749 21.73 4.98 -27.38
C PRO A 749 22.35 3.58 -27.41
N ASP A 750 23.30 3.31 -26.52
CA ASP A 750 24.11 2.08 -26.57
C ASP A 750 23.74 1.07 -25.47
N ARG A 751 23.15 1.52 -24.35
CA ARG A 751 22.95 0.67 -23.16
C ARG A 751 22.10 -0.57 -23.42
N SER A 752 21.06 -0.46 -24.26
CA SER A 752 20.18 -1.57 -24.59
C SER A 752 20.96 -2.74 -25.22
N ASP A 753 21.85 -2.45 -26.16
CA ASP A 753 22.66 -3.46 -26.86
C ASP A 753 23.72 -4.07 -25.95
N ILE A 754 24.30 -3.26 -25.06
CA ILE A 754 25.27 -3.73 -24.05
C ILE A 754 24.62 -4.74 -23.11
N VAL A 755 23.47 -4.40 -22.52
CA VAL A 755 22.78 -5.32 -21.58
C VAL A 755 22.30 -6.56 -22.32
N MET A 756 21.78 -6.44 -23.53
CA MET A 756 21.42 -7.58 -24.36
C MET A 756 22.61 -8.51 -24.64
N SER A 757 23.82 -7.96 -24.81
CA SER A 757 25.05 -8.74 -24.95
C SER A 757 25.45 -9.43 -23.64
N GLN A 758 25.30 -8.75 -22.50
CA GLN A 758 25.52 -9.32 -21.16
C GLN A 758 24.55 -10.48 -20.88
N LEU A 759 23.26 -10.33 -21.23
CA LEU A 759 22.24 -11.38 -21.08
C LEU A 759 22.56 -12.63 -21.91
N ARG A 760 23.01 -12.46 -23.16
CA ARG A 760 23.47 -13.59 -24.00
C ARG A 760 24.66 -14.30 -23.38
N SER A 761 25.61 -13.52 -22.86
CA SER A 761 26.81 -14.05 -22.20
C SER A 761 26.48 -14.82 -20.91
N ALA A 762 25.42 -14.42 -20.21
CA ALA A 762 24.88 -15.08 -19.02
C ALA A 762 23.92 -16.24 -19.34
N ASN A 763 23.71 -16.58 -20.62
CA ASN A 763 22.72 -17.58 -21.07
C ASN A 763 21.27 -17.26 -20.65
N LEU A 764 20.95 -15.99 -20.39
CA LEU A 764 19.60 -15.49 -20.07
C LEU A 764 18.84 -15.02 -21.31
N TYR A 765 19.51 -14.91 -22.45
CA TYR A 765 18.90 -14.66 -23.74
C TYR A 765 19.51 -15.60 -24.79
N PRO A 766 18.71 -16.31 -25.61
CA PRO A 766 19.22 -17.29 -26.56
C PRO A 766 19.98 -16.63 -27.72
N SER A 767 20.86 -17.38 -28.36
CA SER A 767 21.58 -16.92 -29.57
C SER A 767 20.70 -16.84 -30.83
N LEU A 768 19.46 -17.31 -30.76
CA LEU A 768 18.48 -17.23 -31.85
C LEU A 768 17.65 -15.97 -31.70
N GLU A 769 17.70 -15.11 -32.71
CA GLU A 769 16.82 -13.95 -32.77
C GLU A 769 15.38 -14.38 -33.09
N PRO A 770 14.35 -13.74 -32.50
CA PRO A 770 12.95 -14.08 -32.77
C PRO A 770 12.51 -13.77 -34.21
N VAL A 771 11.35 -14.32 -34.58
CA VAL A 771 10.73 -14.10 -35.90
C VAL A 771 10.45 -12.61 -36.10
N VAL A 772 10.75 -12.09 -37.28
CA VAL A 772 10.35 -10.74 -37.70
C VAL A 772 9.03 -10.83 -38.45
N VAL A 773 8.03 -10.08 -37.99
CA VAL A 773 6.70 -10.02 -38.60
C VAL A 773 6.56 -8.71 -39.35
N LYS A 774 6.25 -8.77 -40.65
CA LYS A 774 6.15 -7.58 -41.51
C LYS A 774 4.80 -7.47 -42.21
N GLU A 775 4.33 -6.25 -42.45
CA GLU A 775 3.26 -5.92 -43.40
C GLU A 775 3.85 -4.94 -44.43
N SER A 776 3.69 -5.24 -45.72
CA SER A 776 4.18 -4.37 -46.81
C SER A 776 5.67 -3.99 -46.68
N GLY A 777 6.48 -4.88 -46.12
CA GLY A 777 7.92 -4.67 -45.88
C GLY A 777 8.26 -3.95 -44.57
N LEU A 778 7.28 -3.44 -43.81
CA LEU A 778 7.48 -2.77 -42.52
C LEU A 778 7.28 -3.72 -41.35
N THR A 779 8.19 -3.71 -40.38
CA THR A 779 8.10 -4.55 -39.18
C THR A 779 6.97 -4.08 -38.25
N ILE A 780 6.16 -5.02 -37.79
CA ILE A 780 5.12 -4.81 -36.76
C ILE A 780 5.68 -5.26 -35.42
N TRP A 781 5.79 -4.36 -34.44
CA TRP A 781 6.49 -4.62 -33.18
C TRP A 781 5.64 -5.30 -32.10
N GLU A 782 4.49 -4.74 -31.76
CA GLU A 782 3.65 -5.23 -30.66
C GLU A 782 2.18 -5.34 -31.08
N GLU A 783 1.61 -4.26 -31.61
CA GLU A 783 0.19 -4.19 -31.98
C GLU A 783 -0.03 -3.56 -33.36
N LYS A 784 -1.08 -4.01 -34.05
CA LYS A 784 -1.54 -3.44 -35.32
C LYS A 784 -3.07 -3.43 -35.36
N ILE A 785 -3.64 -2.26 -35.66
CA ILE A 785 -5.07 -2.14 -35.95
C ILE A 785 -5.35 -2.66 -37.37
N VAL A 786 -6.36 -3.51 -37.50
CA VAL A 786 -6.82 -4.12 -38.75
C VAL A 786 -8.10 -3.42 -39.22
N TYR A 787 -7.98 -2.53 -40.20
CA TYR A 787 -9.12 -1.84 -40.82
C TYR A 787 -9.81 -2.70 -41.89
N THR A 788 -9.01 -3.39 -42.69
CA THR A 788 -9.41 -4.37 -43.68
C THR A 788 -8.41 -5.53 -43.62
N SER A 789 -8.76 -6.67 -44.21
CA SER A 789 -7.84 -7.81 -44.27
C SER A 789 -6.46 -7.40 -44.80
N LEU A 790 -5.41 -7.79 -44.08
CA LEU A 790 -4.01 -7.53 -44.42
C LEU A 790 -3.24 -8.84 -44.54
N THR A 791 -2.04 -8.78 -45.12
CA THR A 791 -1.13 -9.92 -45.21
C THR A 791 0.15 -9.60 -44.47
N ILE A 792 0.55 -10.50 -43.58
CA ILE A 792 1.85 -10.44 -42.92
C ILE A 792 2.82 -11.45 -43.54
N THR A 793 4.10 -11.10 -43.57
CA THR A 793 5.20 -12.00 -43.94
C THR A 793 6.02 -12.33 -42.71
N LEU A 794 6.38 -13.61 -42.57
CA LEU A 794 7.22 -14.11 -41.48
C LEU A 794 8.65 -14.29 -41.96
N GLU A 795 9.59 -13.63 -41.32
CA GLU A 795 11.02 -13.74 -41.63
C GLU A 795 11.78 -14.39 -40.46
N ASN A 796 12.61 -15.38 -40.79
CA ASN A 796 13.62 -15.89 -39.88
C ASN A 796 14.91 -15.06 -40.10
N PRO A 797 15.29 -14.19 -39.15
CA PRO A 797 16.51 -13.39 -39.28
C PRO A 797 17.80 -14.22 -39.11
N ASN A 798 17.68 -15.48 -38.67
CA ASN A 798 18.79 -16.39 -38.49
C ASN A 798 19.05 -17.18 -39.79
N ASN A 799 20.30 -17.59 -40.00
CA ASN A 799 20.69 -18.49 -41.09
C ASN A 799 20.37 -19.98 -40.83
N ARG A 800 19.62 -20.27 -39.77
CA ARG A 800 19.32 -21.61 -39.25
C ARG A 800 17.99 -21.61 -38.49
N GLY A 801 17.49 -22.79 -38.16
CA GLY A 801 16.25 -22.98 -37.41
C GLY A 801 14.97 -22.81 -38.23
N GLN A 802 13.87 -23.25 -37.65
CA GLN A 802 12.55 -23.32 -38.27
C GLN A 802 11.54 -22.44 -37.51
N ILE A 803 10.69 -21.71 -38.25
CA ILE A 803 9.62 -20.90 -37.68
C ILE A 803 8.44 -21.80 -37.27
N TYR A 804 7.97 -21.61 -36.03
CA TYR A 804 6.73 -22.14 -35.51
C TYR A 804 5.86 -20.99 -35.01
N TYR A 805 4.57 -21.01 -35.33
CA TYR A 805 3.64 -19.97 -34.91
C TYR A 805 2.27 -20.53 -34.52
N THR A 806 1.52 -19.73 -33.78
CA THR A 806 0.12 -19.94 -33.42
C THR A 806 -0.64 -18.63 -33.67
N THR A 807 -1.95 -18.75 -33.90
CA THR A 807 -2.85 -17.60 -34.13
C THR A 807 -3.92 -17.48 -33.04
N ASP A 808 -3.93 -18.40 -32.08
CA ASP A 808 -4.85 -18.44 -30.95
C ASP A 808 -4.24 -17.88 -29.66
N GLY A 809 -3.03 -17.32 -29.72
CA GLY A 809 -2.31 -16.83 -28.55
C GLY A 809 -1.69 -17.91 -27.65
N SER A 810 -1.76 -19.20 -27.99
CA SER A 810 -0.96 -20.21 -27.27
C SER A 810 0.53 -20.09 -27.61
N ASP A 811 1.43 -20.50 -26.73
CA ASP A 811 2.86 -20.55 -27.07
C ASP A 811 3.12 -21.69 -28.09
N PRO A 812 3.88 -21.48 -29.18
CA PRO A 812 4.30 -22.55 -30.08
C PRO A 812 5.16 -23.64 -29.41
N ARG A 813 5.67 -23.38 -28.20
CA ARG A 813 6.48 -24.29 -27.38
C ARG A 813 5.72 -24.72 -26.13
N GLN A 814 5.85 -25.98 -25.75
CA GLN A 814 5.37 -26.53 -24.47
C GLN A 814 6.46 -26.49 -23.39
N PRO A 815 6.10 -26.48 -22.08
CA PRO A 815 7.07 -26.73 -21.00
C PRO A 815 7.90 -27.99 -21.29
N GLY A 816 9.21 -27.92 -21.07
CA GLY A 816 10.16 -28.99 -21.44
C GLY A 816 10.71 -28.89 -22.87
N GLY A 817 10.18 -27.99 -23.71
CA GLY A 817 10.81 -27.61 -24.98
C GLY A 817 10.32 -28.34 -26.22
N THR A 818 9.26 -29.15 -26.14
CA THR A 818 8.63 -29.76 -27.32
C THR A 818 7.76 -28.76 -28.08
N VAL A 819 7.57 -28.99 -29.38
CA VAL A 819 6.65 -28.20 -30.21
C VAL A 819 5.21 -28.45 -29.75
N SER A 820 4.44 -27.38 -29.58
CA SER A 820 3.01 -27.44 -29.25
C SER A 820 2.21 -28.09 -30.38
N SER A 821 1.22 -28.91 -30.05
CA SER A 821 0.31 -29.50 -31.06
C SER A 821 -0.52 -28.45 -31.81
N LYS A 822 -0.64 -27.24 -31.24
CA LYS A 822 -1.30 -26.08 -31.85
C LYS A 822 -0.40 -25.28 -32.79
N ALA A 823 0.91 -25.53 -32.77
CA ALA A 823 1.88 -24.78 -33.56
C ALA A 823 1.84 -25.21 -35.03
N VAL A 824 1.91 -24.21 -35.91
CA VAL A 824 2.06 -24.39 -37.36
C VAL A 824 3.49 -24.08 -37.74
N GLN A 825 4.11 -24.96 -38.52
CA GLN A 825 5.44 -24.74 -39.07
C GLN A 825 5.36 -23.85 -40.32
N ALA A 826 6.20 -22.82 -40.40
CA ALA A 826 6.28 -21.91 -41.55
C ALA A 826 7.69 -21.88 -42.15
N GLN A 827 7.78 -21.74 -43.48
CA GLN A 827 9.05 -21.47 -44.16
C GLN A 827 9.40 -19.98 -44.05
N ASN A 828 10.69 -19.64 -44.19
CA ASN A 828 11.11 -18.24 -44.25
C ASN A 828 10.45 -17.53 -45.43
N GLY A 829 9.85 -16.35 -45.20
CA GLY A 829 9.09 -15.59 -46.20
C GLY A 829 7.64 -16.05 -46.37
N SER A 830 7.11 -16.94 -45.53
CA SER A 830 5.71 -17.35 -45.60
C SER A 830 4.78 -16.17 -45.34
N SER A 831 3.67 -16.11 -46.09
CA SER A 831 2.63 -15.09 -45.92
C SER A 831 1.40 -15.65 -45.20
N LEU A 832 0.81 -14.85 -44.30
CA LEU A 832 -0.40 -15.18 -43.56
C LEU A 832 -1.41 -14.02 -43.69
N GLY A 833 -2.66 -14.36 -43.99
CA GLY A 833 -3.77 -13.38 -43.99
C GLY A 833 -4.29 -13.12 -42.58
N VAL A 834 -4.55 -11.86 -42.26
CA VAL A 834 -5.17 -11.40 -41.00
C VAL A 834 -6.41 -10.60 -41.35
N SER A 835 -7.59 -11.07 -40.96
CA SER A 835 -8.89 -10.46 -41.33
C SER A 835 -9.72 -9.97 -40.14
N GLY A 836 -9.10 -9.83 -38.97
CA GLY A 836 -9.76 -9.38 -37.74
C GLY A 836 -8.81 -9.49 -36.54
N SER A 837 -9.37 -9.56 -35.34
CA SER A 837 -8.59 -9.71 -34.11
C SER A 837 -7.88 -11.07 -34.04
N MET A 838 -6.58 -11.04 -33.73
CA MET A 838 -5.70 -12.21 -33.68
C MET A 838 -4.58 -12.01 -32.66
N ILE A 839 -4.27 -13.04 -31.87
CA ILE A 839 -3.06 -13.07 -31.05
C ILE A 839 -2.06 -13.99 -31.76
N PHE A 840 -1.11 -13.38 -32.47
CA PHE A 840 -0.08 -14.10 -33.19
C PHE A 840 1.13 -14.30 -32.29
N ARG A 841 1.52 -15.55 -32.05
CA ARG A 841 2.74 -15.89 -31.31
C ARG A 841 3.64 -16.75 -32.16
N SER A 842 4.93 -16.48 -32.15
CA SER A 842 5.91 -17.25 -32.92
C SER A 842 7.26 -17.38 -32.24
N ARG A 843 7.95 -18.45 -32.58
CA ARG A 843 9.33 -18.74 -32.15
C ARG A 843 10.10 -19.41 -33.29
N ILE A 844 11.42 -19.39 -33.18
CA ILE A 844 12.32 -20.19 -34.02
C ILE A 844 12.94 -21.30 -33.16
N LEU A 845 12.94 -22.52 -33.71
CA LEU A 845 13.57 -23.69 -33.11
C LEU A 845 14.76 -24.15 -33.96
N ASP A 846 15.94 -24.25 -33.36
CA ASP A 846 17.14 -24.87 -33.95
C ASP A 846 17.70 -25.94 -33.01
N GLY A 847 17.58 -27.21 -33.41
CA GLY A 847 17.86 -28.34 -32.53
C GLY A 847 16.97 -28.35 -31.30
N GLN A 848 17.53 -28.02 -30.13
CA GLN A 848 16.81 -27.88 -28.85
C GLN A 848 16.71 -26.42 -28.38
N THR A 849 17.30 -25.48 -29.12
CA THR A 849 17.34 -24.07 -28.74
C THR A 849 16.13 -23.36 -29.31
N TRP A 850 15.36 -22.69 -28.46
CA TRP A 850 14.25 -21.83 -28.86
C TRP A 850 14.66 -20.36 -28.80
N SER A 851 14.20 -19.55 -29.74
CA SER A 851 14.24 -18.09 -29.61
C SER A 851 13.30 -17.61 -28.50
N ALA A 852 13.48 -16.35 -28.07
CA ALA A 852 12.46 -15.66 -27.30
C ALA A 852 11.13 -15.58 -28.09
N LEU A 853 10.02 -15.40 -27.37
CA LEU A 853 8.67 -15.32 -27.92
C LEU A 853 8.49 -14.01 -28.68
N ARG A 854 8.09 -14.10 -29.94
CA ARG A 854 7.49 -12.96 -30.65
C ARG A 854 5.98 -13.02 -30.46
N GLU A 855 5.39 -11.97 -29.90
CA GLU A 855 3.95 -11.76 -29.87
C GLU A 855 3.59 -10.52 -30.67
N VAL A 856 2.58 -10.62 -31.53
CA VAL A 856 1.95 -9.49 -32.22
C VAL A 856 0.44 -9.60 -32.04
N ARG A 857 -0.17 -8.55 -31.49
CA ARG A 857 -1.61 -8.44 -31.33
C ARG A 857 -2.18 -7.69 -32.53
N PHE A 858 -3.14 -8.30 -33.21
CA PHE A 858 -3.93 -7.65 -34.24
C PHE A 858 -5.29 -7.35 -33.63
N SER A 859 -5.71 -6.09 -33.66
CA SER A 859 -6.98 -5.62 -33.12
C SER A 859 -7.86 -5.16 -34.27
N ALA A 860 -9.06 -5.71 -34.42
CA ALA A 860 -10.03 -5.21 -35.40
C ALA A 860 -10.40 -3.76 -35.09
N PHE A 861 -10.49 -2.91 -36.11
CA PHE A 861 -10.92 -1.52 -35.93
C PHE A 861 -12.36 -1.41 -35.38
N MET A 862 -13.25 -2.28 -35.88
CA MET A 862 -14.57 -2.52 -35.31
C MET A 862 -14.63 -3.98 -34.86
N GLU A 863 -14.73 -4.19 -33.55
CA GLU A 863 -14.78 -5.53 -32.99
C GLU A 863 -16.18 -6.13 -33.10
N ASP A 864 -16.27 -7.41 -33.46
CA ASP A 864 -17.53 -8.15 -33.48
C ASP A 864 -17.68 -8.98 -32.21
N TYR A 865 -18.50 -8.50 -31.29
CA TYR A 865 -18.79 -9.15 -30.02
C TYR A 865 -19.88 -10.24 -30.11
N SER A 866 -20.36 -10.62 -31.29
CA SER A 866 -21.41 -11.63 -31.47
C SER A 866 -21.08 -12.98 -30.81
N ASN A 867 -19.79 -13.31 -30.71
CA ASN A 867 -19.26 -14.52 -30.07
C ASN A 867 -18.83 -14.33 -28.61
N LEU A 868 -19.04 -13.16 -28.00
CA LEU A 868 -18.82 -12.96 -26.56
C LEU A 868 -20.09 -13.37 -25.83
N LYS A 869 -20.03 -14.45 -25.05
CA LYS A 869 -21.17 -15.01 -24.32
C LYS A 869 -20.89 -15.07 -22.83
N VAL A 870 -21.92 -14.94 -22.00
CA VAL A 870 -21.83 -15.33 -20.59
C VAL A 870 -22.08 -16.82 -20.54
N THR A 871 -21.11 -17.60 -20.08
CA THR A 871 -21.20 -19.08 -20.06
C THR A 871 -21.40 -19.63 -18.67
N GLU A 872 -21.08 -18.86 -17.63
CA GLU A 872 -21.29 -19.26 -16.26
C GLU A 872 -21.59 -18.05 -15.36
N LEU A 873 -22.55 -18.22 -14.45
CA LEU A 873 -22.90 -17.27 -13.41
C LEU A 873 -23.14 -18.05 -12.11
N HIS A 874 -22.30 -17.82 -11.11
CA HIS A 874 -22.45 -18.42 -9.78
C HIS A 874 -22.94 -17.33 -8.82
N TYR A 875 -24.26 -17.10 -8.84
CA TYR A 875 -24.96 -16.22 -7.91
C TYR A 875 -25.42 -17.05 -6.71
N HIS A 876 -25.43 -16.46 -5.50
CA HIS A 876 -25.79 -17.16 -4.26
C HIS A 876 -25.11 -18.55 -4.06
N PRO A 877 -23.77 -18.66 -4.09
CA PRO A 877 -23.08 -19.89 -3.71
C PRO A 877 -23.44 -20.34 -2.29
N ALA A 878 -23.25 -21.63 -2.01
CA ALA A 878 -23.35 -22.13 -0.64
C ALA A 878 -22.16 -21.64 0.21
N ASP A 879 -22.43 -21.32 1.48
CA ASP A 879 -21.38 -21.04 2.46
C ASP A 879 -20.36 -22.18 2.53
N LEU A 880 -19.07 -21.83 2.57
CA LEU A 880 -17.99 -22.79 2.68
C LEU A 880 -17.49 -22.87 4.11
N ILE A 881 -17.84 -23.96 4.79
CA ILE A 881 -17.37 -24.24 6.15
C ILE A 881 -15.99 -24.91 6.10
N ARG A 882 -14.96 -24.23 6.60
CA ARG A 882 -13.59 -24.73 6.75
C ARG A 882 -13.20 -24.74 8.22
N ASP A 883 -13.21 -25.92 8.84
CA ASP A 883 -12.90 -26.10 10.26
C ASP A 883 -13.72 -25.18 11.20
N ARG A 884 -13.14 -24.06 11.64
CA ARG A 884 -13.80 -23.05 12.50
C ARG A 884 -14.24 -21.80 11.75
N ASP A 885 -13.81 -21.63 10.51
CA ASP A 885 -14.08 -20.45 9.68
C ASP A 885 -15.18 -20.77 8.67
N THR A 886 -16.09 -19.83 8.45
CA THR A 886 -17.13 -19.91 7.43
C THR A 886 -16.88 -18.79 6.43
N ILE A 887 -16.63 -19.15 5.17
CA ILE A 887 -16.57 -18.20 4.07
C ILE A 887 -18.00 -18.04 3.56
N ASP A 888 -18.49 -16.81 3.56
CA ASP A 888 -19.81 -16.45 3.05
C ASP A 888 -19.90 -16.80 1.56
N GLY A 889 -20.99 -17.45 1.15
CA GLY A 889 -21.22 -17.80 -0.24
C GLY A 889 -21.03 -16.63 -1.20
N LYS A 890 -21.38 -15.40 -0.80
CA LYS A 890 -21.22 -14.20 -1.64
C LYS A 890 -19.76 -13.91 -2.03
N ASP A 891 -18.79 -14.36 -1.22
CA ASP A 891 -17.36 -14.18 -1.46
C ASP A 891 -16.83 -15.21 -2.50
N LEU A 892 -17.66 -16.17 -2.90
CA LEU A 892 -17.34 -17.15 -3.96
C LEU A 892 -18.08 -16.84 -5.28
N GLU A 893 -18.83 -15.75 -5.35
CA GLU A 893 -19.57 -15.34 -6.53
C GLU A 893 -18.66 -14.99 -7.70
N PHE A 894 -19.04 -15.41 -8.90
CA PHE A 894 -18.32 -15.04 -10.11
C PHE A 894 -19.22 -15.04 -11.34
N ILE A 895 -18.73 -14.36 -12.37
CA ILE A 895 -19.28 -14.39 -13.72
C ILE A 895 -18.18 -14.69 -14.73
N GLU A 896 -18.51 -15.51 -15.72
CA GLU A 896 -17.61 -15.94 -16.79
C GLU A 896 -18.10 -15.46 -18.15
N LEU A 897 -17.21 -14.73 -18.86
CA LEU A 897 -17.36 -14.44 -20.28
C LEU A 897 -16.50 -15.40 -21.10
N LYS A 898 -17.04 -15.90 -22.20
CA LYS A 898 -16.32 -16.74 -23.16
C LYS A 898 -16.36 -16.15 -24.55
N ASN A 899 -15.21 -16.18 -25.23
CA ASN A 899 -15.17 -16.04 -26.69
C ASN A 899 -15.47 -17.38 -27.35
N THR A 900 -16.72 -17.60 -27.78
CA THR A 900 -17.14 -18.83 -28.47
C THR A 900 -16.66 -18.89 -29.93
N GLY A 901 -15.99 -17.84 -30.40
CA GLY A 901 -15.52 -17.70 -31.78
C GLY A 901 -14.26 -18.50 -32.10
N LYS A 902 -13.80 -18.35 -33.35
CA LYS A 902 -12.56 -18.97 -33.87
C LYS A 902 -11.38 -18.01 -33.93
N GLY A 903 -11.63 -16.70 -33.83
CA GLY A 903 -10.59 -15.66 -33.75
C GLY A 903 -10.47 -15.10 -32.34
N ALA A 904 -9.39 -14.37 -32.07
CA ALA A 904 -9.27 -13.61 -30.83
C ALA A 904 -10.23 -12.40 -30.85
N MET A 905 -10.43 -11.78 -29.70
CA MET A 905 -11.34 -10.64 -29.54
C MET A 905 -10.73 -9.60 -28.61
N ASN A 906 -10.75 -8.34 -29.00
CA ASN A 906 -10.33 -7.23 -28.15
C ASN A 906 -11.47 -6.84 -27.21
N ILE A 907 -11.32 -7.22 -25.94
CA ILE A 907 -12.31 -6.95 -24.88
C ILE A 907 -11.93 -5.75 -24.02
N SER A 908 -10.93 -4.96 -24.44
CA SER A 908 -10.48 -3.76 -23.73
C SER A 908 -11.62 -2.79 -23.45
N GLY A 909 -11.78 -2.41 -22.18
CA GLY A 909 -12.79 -1.45 -21.74
C GLY A 909 -14.23 -1.94 -21.79
N ILE A 910 -14.48 -3.24 -22.05
CA ILE A 910 -15.80 -3.83 -21.81
C ILE A 910 -16.15 -3.62 -20.33
N THR A 911 -17.38 -3.20 -20.09
CA THR A 911 -17.89 -2.92 -18.74
C THR A 911 -19.04 -3.85 -18.42
N LEU A 912 -18.96 -4.52 -17.27
CA LEU A 912 -20.08 -5.15 -16.59
C LEU A 912 -20.69 -4.11 -15.65
N ASP A 913 -21.99 -3.92 -15.74
CA ASP A 913 -22.72 -2.85 -15.03
C ASP A 913 -24.11 -3.33 -14.56
N THR A 914 -24.76 -2.50 -13.75
CA THR A 914 -26.07 -2.69 -13.08
C THR A 914 -26.05 -3.63 -11.87
N ALA A 915 -25.70 -4.91 -12.06
CA ALA A 915 -25.68 -5.90 -10.97
C ALA A 915 -24.38 -5.80 -10.15
N VAL A 916 -23.26 -5.84 -10.87
CA VAL A 916 -21.91 -5.66 -10.35
C VAL A 916 -21.15 -4.74 -11.30
N TYR A 917 -20.14 -4.05 -10.81
CA TYR A 917 -19.33 -3.15 -11.63
C TYR A 917 -17.92 -3.69 -11.85
N TYR A 918 -17.53 -3.84 -13.12
CA TYR A 918 -16.16 -4.15 -13.51
C TYR A 918 -15.86 -3.63 -14.91
N ARG A 919 -14.66 -3.05 -15.10
CA ARG A 919 -14.15 -2.66 -16.41
C ARG A 919 -12.92 -3.48 -16.76
N VAL A 920 -12.94 -4.15 -17.91
CA VAL A 920 -11.80 -4.89 -18.44
C VAL A 920 -10.63 -3.93 -18.72
N PRO A 921 -9.40 -4.23 -18.28
CA PRO A 921 -8.23 -3.39 -18.55
C PRO A 921 -7.96 -3.18 -20.03
N ASP A 922 -7.35 -2.04 -20.37
CA ASP A 922 -7.00 -1.72 -21.75
C ASP A 922 -5.88 -2.64 -22.27
N GLY A 923 -5.93 -2.97 -23.58
CA GLY A 923 -4.99 -3.89 -24.23
C GLY A 923 -5.30 -5.38 -24.00
N THR A 924 -6.46 -5.71 -23.43
CA THR A 924 -6.88 -7.09 -23.17
C THR A 924 -7.43 -7.76 -24.43
N MET A 925 -6.78 -8.85 -24.83
CA MET A 925 -7.22 -9.71 -25.93
C MET A 925 -7.67 -11.07 -25.38
N LEU A 926 -8.92 -11.45 -25.65
CA LEU A 926 -9.49 -12.74 -25.29
C LEU A 926 -9.23 -13.75 -26.43
N PRO A 927 -8.44 -14.82 -26.19
CA PRO A 927 -8.19 -15.87 -27.18
C PRO A 927 -9.48 -16.51 -27.72
N PRO A 928 -9.45 -17.17 -28.90
CA PRO A 928 -10.57 -18.00 -29.33
C PRO A 928 -10.78 -19.14 -28.33
N LYS A 929 -12.04 -19.39 -27.96
CA LYS A 929 -12.42 -20.30 -26.87
C LYS A 929 -11.88 -19.92 -25.49
N GLY A 930 -11.31 -18.72 -25.35
CA GLY A 930 -10.81 -18.21 -24.09
C GLY A 930 -11.93 -17.73 -23.17
N PHE A 931 -11.64 -17.77 -21.87
CA PHE A 931 -12.53 -17.37 -20.79
C PHE A 931 -11.99 -16.14 -20.07
N TRP A 932 -12.88 -15.30 -19.58
CA TRP A 932 -12.61 -14.15 -18.74
C TRP A 932 -13.51 -14.22 -17.52
N VAL A 933 -12.94 -14.55 -16.36
CA VAL A 933 -13.70 -14.78 -15.12
C VAL A 933 -13.46 -13.62 -14.18
N VAL A 934 -14.53 -12.98 -13.71
CA VAL A 934 -14.45 -11.90 -12.73
C VAL A 934 -15.17 -12.39 -11.47
N ALA A 935 -14.51 -12.26 -10.31
CA ALA A 935 -15.01 -12.78 -9.04
C ALA A 935 -15.19 -11.67 -8.00
N SER A 936 -16.04 -11.90 -6.99
CA SER A 936 -16.28 -10.95 -5.89
C SER A 936 -15.08 -10.82 -4.95
N LYS A 937 -14.46 -11.95 -4.60
CA LYS A 937 -13.27 -12.01 -3.73
C LYS A 937 -12.17 -12.88 -4.36
N PRO A 938 -11.15 -12.28 -5.00
CA PRO A 938 -10.08 -13.02 -5.66
C PRO A 938 -9.32 -14.01 -4.77
N GLU A 939 -9.13 -13.69 -3.49
CA GLU A 939 -8.42 -14.55 -2.53
C GLU A 939 -9.20 -15.83 -2.21
N GLU A 940 -10.51 -15.73 -2.02
CA GLU A 940 -11.37 -16.88 -1.75
C GLU A 940 -11.58 -17.70 -3.01
N PHE A 941 -11.77 -17.03 -4.15
CA PHE A 941 -11.81 -17.66 -5.46
C PHE A 941 -10.52 -18.48 -5.70
N TYR A 942 -9.34 -17.89 -5.53
CA TYR A 942 -8.08 -18.61 -5.69
C TYR A 942 -7.96 -19.79 -4.72
N SER A 943 -8.35 -19.60 -3.46
CA SER A 943 -8.29 -20.66 -2.45
C SER A 943 -9.22 -21.83 -2.76
N TYR A 944 -10.34 -21.59 -3.42
CA TYR A 944 -11.31 -22.61 -3.80
C TYR A 944 -10.96 -23.31 -5.13
N TYR A 945 -10.61 -22.53 -6.17
CA TYR A 945 -10.38 -23.04 -7.52
C TYR A 945 -8.90 -23.34 -7.83
N GLY A 946 -7.95 -22.75 -7.09
CA GLY A 946 -6.52 -22.84 -7.36
C GLY A 946 -6.04 -21.94 -8.52
N MET A 947 -6.90 -21.03 -8.99
CA MET A 947 -6.66 -20.18 -10.16
C MET A 947 -7.03 -18.74 -9.82
N LYS A 948 -6.22 -17.77 -10.24
CA LYS A 948 -6.51 -16.35 -10.02
C LYS A 948 -7.62 -15.94 -11.00
N PRO A 949 -8.69 -15.24 -10.55
CA PRO A 949 -9.66 -14.68 -11.49
C PRO A 949 -9.00 -13.64 -12.39
N SER A 950 -9.61 -13.36 -13.54
CA SER A 950 -9.15 -12.33 -14.48
C SER A 950 -9.38 -10.90 -13.95
N GLY A 951 -10.27 -10.73 -12.97
CA GLY A 951 -10.52 -9.46 -12.32
C GLY A 951 -11.35 -9.58 -11.04
N ASN A 952 -11.52 -8.44 -10.37
CA ASN A 952 -12.33 -8.25 -9.16
C ASN A 952 -13.43 -7.21 -9.46
N TYR A 953 -14.70 -7.56 -9.28
CA TYR A 953 -15.81 -6.61 -9.44
C TYR A 953 -16.26 -6.05 -8.08
N SER A 954 -16.91 -4.89 -8.10
CA SER A 954 -17.59 -4.35 -6.91
C SER A 954 -19.10 -4.63 -6.95
N GLY A 955 -19.71 -4.74 -5.76
CA GLY A 955 -21.10 -5.16 -5.60
C GLY A 955 -21.22 -6.67 -5.35
N HIS A 956 -22.46 -7.16 -5.32
CA HIS A 956 -22.81 -8.58 -5.16
C HIS A 956 -24.02 -8.89 -6.01
N PHE A 957 -24.17 -10.14 -6.42
CA PHE A 957 -25.37 -10.54 -7.14
C PHE A 957 -26.57 -10.65 -6.18
N SER A 958 -27.75 -10.28 -6.65
CA SER A 958 -29.01 -10.53 -5.98
C SER A 958 -29.31 -12.03 -5.97
N ASN A 959 -29.53 -12.59 -4.77
CA ASN A 959 -29.98 -13.98 -4.61
C ASN A 959 -31.37 -14.23 -5.23
N ALA A 960 -32.15 -13.18 -5.51
CA ALA A 960 -33.49 -13.28 -6.11
C ALA A 960 -33.49 -13.00 -7.63
N GLY A 961 -32.31 -12.93 -8.25
CA GLY A 961 -32.16 -12.48 -9.63
C GLY A 961 -32.17 -10.96 -9.81
N GLU A 962 -31.58 -10.51 -10.92
CA GLU A 962 -31.54 -9.10 -11.33
C GLU A 962 -31.09 -8.94 -12.79
N TYR A 963 -31.05 -7.70 -13.29
CA TYR A 963 -30.61 -7.37 -14.64
C TYR A 963 -29.10 -7.11 -14.70
N LEU A 964 -28.41 -7.82 -15.59
CA LEU A 964 -27.01 -7.61 -15.92
C LEU A 964 -26.86 -6.91 -17.27
N LEU A 965 -26.00 -5.89 -17.33
CA LEU A 965 -25.65 -5.19 -18.56
C LEU A 965 -24.16 -5.33 -18.86
N ILE A 966 -23.83 -5.65 -20.11
CA ILE A 966 -22.45 -5.64 -20.62
C ILE A 966 -22.38 -4.68 -21.81
N THR A 967 -21.50 -3.69 -21.73
CA THR A 967 -21.29 -2.70 -22.78
C THR A 967 -19.87 -2.71 -23.30
N ASP A 968 -19.69 -2.25 -24.54
CA ASP A 968 -18.36 -1.94 -25.07
C ASP A 968 -17.78 -0.68 -24.42
N LYS A 969 -16.53 -0.35 -24.76
CA LYS A 969 -15.82 0.85 -24.25
C LYS A 969 -16.47 2.18 -24.64
N SER A 970 -17.41 2.18 -25.58
CA SER A 970 -18.19 3.34 -26.03
C SER A 970 -19.59 3.39 -25.42
N GLY A 971 -19.93 2.45 -24.54
CA GLY A 971 -21.23 2.35 -23.88
C GLY A 971 -22.31 1.69 -24.73
N ASN A 972 -21.99 1.11 -25.90
CA ASN A 972 -22.97 0.37 -26.68
C ASN A 972 -23.23 -0.98 -26.04
N LYS A 973 -24.50 -1.39 -25.98
CA LYS A 973 -24.90 -2.69 -25.43
C LYS A 973 -24.32 -3.83 -26.28
N ILE A 974 -23.53 -4.70 -25.64
CA ILE A 974 -23.08 -5.99 -26.19
C ILE A 974 -24.10 -7.07 -25.83
N LEU A 975 -24.41 -7.17 -24.53
CA LEU A 975 -25.33 -8.15 -23.97
C LEU A 975 -26.09 -7.52 -22.80
N GLY A 976 -27.31 -7.97 -22.55
CA GLY A 976 -27.94 -7.68 -21.26
C GLY A 976 -29.21 -8.49 -21.09
N PHE A 977 -29.37 -9.08 -19.93
CA PHE A 977 -30.41 -10.06 -19.60
C PHE A 977 -30.73 -10.02 -18.11
N THR A 978 -31.89 -10.56 -17.73
CA THR A 978 -32.27 -10.76 -16.34
C THR A 978 -32.16 -12.24 -16.03
N PHE A 979 -31.47 -12.59 -14.94
CA PHE A 979 -31.51 -13.94 -14.37
C PHE A 979 -32.49 -13.99 -13.19
N SER A 980 -32.88 -15.20 -12.80
CA SER A 980 -33.82 -15.43 -11.70
C SER A 980 -33.51 -16.76 -11.01
N ASP A 981 -33.83 -16.82 -9.73
CA ASP A 981 -33.91 -18.01 -8.87
C ASP A 981 -35.22 -18.79 -9.05
N ASP A 982 -36.25 -18.15 -9.63
CA ASP A 982 -37.54 -18.76 -9.87
C ASP A 982 -37.52 -19.72 -11.08
N PHE A 983 -38.22 -20.83 -10.93
CA PHE A 983 -38.54 -21.72 -12.04
C PHE A 983 -39.15 -20.93 -13.23
N PRO A 984 -38.70 -21.13 -14.49
CA PRO A 984 -37.99 -22.30 -15.01
C PRO A 984 -36.45 -22.25 -14.98
N TRP A 985 -35.85 -21.31 -14.27
CA TRP A 985 -34.39 -21.29 -14.08
C TRP A 985 -33.93 -22.48 -13.21
N PRO A 986 -32.69 -22.97 -13.36
CA PRO A 986 -32.13 -24.01 -12.50
C PRO A 986 -32.09 -23.57 -11.03
N VAL A 987 -33.01 -24.08 -10.22
CA VAL A 987 -33.16 -23.70 -8.80
C VAL A 987 -32.00 -24.18 -7.93
N GLU A 988 -31.29 -25.24 -8.33
CA GLU A 988 -30.11 -25.72 -7.58
C GLU A 988 -28.90 -24.77 -7.71
N ALA A 989 -28.96 -23.80 -8.62
CA ALA A 989 -27.96 -22.73 -8.70
C ALA A 989 -28.16 -21.67 -7.61
N ASP A 990 -29.25 -21.73 -6.85
CA ASP A 990 -29.58 -20.80 -5.77
C ASP A 990 -29.32 -21.46 -4.40
N GLY A 991 -28.19 -21.13 -3.76
CA GLY A 991 -27.87 -21.55 -2.38
C GLY A 991 -27.40 -22.99 -2.19
N ASP A 992 -27.65 -23.90 -3.13
CA ASP A 992 -27.22 -25.32 -3.06
C ASP A 992 -25.75 -25.53 -3.47
N GLY A 993 -25.11 -24.46 -3.94
CA GLY A 993 -23.70 -24.37 -4.32
C GLY A 993 -23.41 -24.81 -5.76
N TYR A 994 -24.41 -24.98 -6.61
CA TYR A 994 -24.20 -25.05 -8.06
C TYR A 994 -24.25 -23.65 -8.67
N SER A 995 -23.77 -23.53 -9.90
CA SER A 995 -23.80 -22.31 -10.72
C SER A 995 -24.77 -22.50 -11.89
N LEU A 996 -25.24 -21.40 -12.47
CA LEU A 996 -25.84 -21.42 -13.81
C LEU A 996 -24.73 -21.58 -14.83
N VAL A 997 -24.79 -22.62 -15.65
CA VAL A 997 -23.88 -22.82 -16.78
C VAL A 997 -24.67 -22.91 -18.08
N SER A 998 -24.07 -22.46 -19.18
CA SER A 998 -24.70 -22.57 -20.49
C SER A 998 -24.97 -24.04 -20.84
N SER A 999 -26.10 -24.30 -21.49
CA SER A 999 -26.55 -25.64 -21.87
C SER A 999 -25.66 -26.33 -22.92
N ALA A 1000 -24.76 -25.56 -23.54
CA ALA A 1000 -23.77 -26.01 -24.52
C ALA A 1000 -22.46 -25.24 -24.32
N ALA A 1001 -21.33 -25.84 -24.75
CA ALA A 1001 -20.00 -25.21 -24.70
C ALA A 1001 -19.89 -23.94 -25.58
N ASP A 1002 -20.60 -23.91 -26.72
CA ASP A 1002 -20.62 -22.76 -27.63
C ASP A 1002 -22.07 -22.29 -27.86
N PRO A 1003 -22.67 -21.59 -26.89
CA PRO A 1003 -24.10 -21.27 -26.94
C PRO A 1003 -24.42 -20.15 -27.95
N SER A 1004 -25.52 -20.32 -28.70
CA SER A 1004 -26.03 -19.34 -29.67
C SER A 1004 -27.34 -18.64 -29.25
N GLY A 1005 -27.94 -19.04 -28.11
CA GLY A 1005 -29.21 -18.52 -27.60
C GLY A 1005 -29.10 -17.21 -26.81
N ASN A 1006 -30.23 -16.74 -26.28
CA ASN A 1006 -30.31 -15.56 -25.42
C ASN A 1006 -30.18 -15.98 -23.95
N PRO A 1007 -29.20 -15.45 -23.19
CA PRO A 1007 -29.06 -15.77 -21.76
C PRO A 1007 -30.21 -15.26 -20.89
N GLY A 1008 -31.13 -14.43 -21.41
CA GLY A 1008 -32.38 -14.11 -20.73
C GLY A 1008 -33.44 -15.21 -20.78
N ASP A 1009 -33.24 -16.25 -21.60
CA ASP A 1009 -34.14 -17.40 -21.67
C ASP A 1009 -33.62 -18.49 -20.72
N ALA A 1010 -34.46 -18.97 -19.79
CA ALA A 1010 -34.05 -20.02 -18.83
C ALA A 1010 -33.53 -21.30 -19.50
N THR A 1011 -33.94 -21.58 -20.74
CA THR A 1011 -33.46 -22.74 -21.53
C THR A 1011 -32.00 -22.63 -21.97
N TYR A 1012 -31.42 -21.43 -21.89
CA TYR A 1012 -29.99 -21.22 -22.10
C TYR A 1012 -29.16 -21.88 -21.01
N TRP A 1013 -29.73 -22.00 -19.82
CA TRP A 1013 -29.03 -22.43 -18.62
C TRP A 1013 -29.39 -23.86 -18.22
N LYS A 1014 -28.42 -24.51 -17.60
CA LYS A 1014 -28.59 -25.70 -16.76
C LYS A 1014 -27.82 -25.47 -15.46
N ARG A 1015 -28.09 -26.26 -14.42
CA ARG A 1015 -27.18 -26.28 -13.26
C ARG A 1015 -25.82 -26.84 -13.69
N SER A 1016 -24.75 -26.39 -13.04
CA SER A 1016 -23.43 -26.98 -13.24
C SER A 1016 -23.35 -28.42 -12.75
N MET A 1017 -22.37 -29.15 -13.28
CA MET A 1017 -22.17 -30.54 -12.88
C MET A 1017 -21.56 -30.67 -11.49
N ASN A 1018 -20.67 -29.74 -11.13
CA ASN A 1018 -19.96 -29.74 -9.87
C ASN A 1018 -20.43 -28.59 -8.99
N LYS A 1019 -20.48 -28.80 -7.67
CA LYS A 1019 -20.60 -27.68 -6.74
C LYS A 1019 -19.41 -26.74 -6.90
N GLY A 1020 -19.67 -25.44 -6.91
CA GLY A 1020 -18.70 -24.41 -7.28
C GLY A 1020 -18.55 -24.19 -8.79
N GLY A 1021 -19.25 -24.95 -9.63
CA GLY A 1021 -19.16 -24.74 -11.06
C GLY A 1021 -17.85 -25.19 -11.70
N SER A 1022 -17.52 -24.58 -12.84
CA SER A 1022 -16.37 -24.94 -13.68
C SER A 1022 -15.63 -23.74 -14.27
N PRO A 1023 -15.29 -22.69 -13.48
CA PRO A 1023 -14.70 -21.49 -14.05
C PRO A 1023 -13.41 -21.77 -14.83
N PHE A 1024 -13.21 -21.01 -15.90
CA PHE A 1024 -12.16 -21.16 -16.91
C PHE A 1024 -12.27 -22.42 -17.78
N ALA A 1025 -13.39 -23.13 -17.75
CA ALA A 1025 -13.60 -24.33 -18.54
C ALA A 1025 -15.07 -24.50 -18.94
N ASP A 1026 -15.29 -25.23 -20.03
CA ASP A 1026 -16.63 -25.70 -20.36
C ASP A 1026 -17.13 -26.71 -19.31
N ASP A 1027 -18.36 -26.53 -18.84
CA ASP A 1027 -18.96 -27.44 -17.87
C ASP A 1027 -19.04 -28.87 -18.45
N PRO A 1028 -18.56 -29.89 -17.71
CA PRO A 1028 -18.43 -31.24 -18.24
C PRO A 1028 -19.78 -31.87 -18.61
N VAL A 1029 -19.78 -32.77 -19.59
CA VAL A 1029 -20.97 -33.55 -19.96
C VAL A 1029 -21.15 -34.71 -18.97
N SER A 1030 -22.35 -34.84 -18.38
CA SER A 1030 -22.65 -35.95 -17.47
C SER A 1030 -22.47 -37.32 -18.15
N THR A 1031 -21.68 -38.20 -17.54
CA THR A 1031 -21.66 -39.65 -17.84
C THR A 1031 -22.38 -40.46 -16.76
N ALA A 1032 -22.91 -39.80 -15.72
CA ALA A 1032 -23.59 -40.43 -14.61
C ALA A 1032 -25.11 -40.40 -14.83
N ILE A 1033 -25.70 -41.58 -14.96
CA ILE A 1033 -27.14 -41.75 -14.75
C ILE A 1033 -27.37 -41.53 -13.25
N GLU A 1034 -27.82 -40.35 -12.85
CA GLU A 1034 -28.19 -40.06 -11.46
C GLU A 1034 -29.28 -41.04 -11.02
N ARG A 1035 -28.93 -41.97 -10.13
CA ARG A 1035 -29.90 -42.78 -9.40
C ARG A 1035 -30.49 -41.92 -8.30
N PHE A 1036 -31.61 -41.26 -8.59
CA PHE A 1036 -32.39 -40.61 -7.55
C PHE A 1036 -33.04 -41.64 -6.62
N ILE A 1037 -32.87 -41.42 -5.32
CA ILE A 1037 -33.44 -42.20 -4.23
C ILE A 1037 -34.94 -41.89 -4.17
N ASN A 1038 -35.77 -42.91 -4.42
CA ASN A 1038 -37.23 -42.86 -4.29
C ASN A 1038 -37.66 -42.55 -2.85
N GLY A 1039 -38.29 -41.39 -2.65
CA GLY A 1039 -38.77 -40.90 -1.35
C GLY A 1039 -40.22 -40.40 -1.35
N ARG A 1040 -41.18 -41.31 -1.64
CA ARG A 1040 -42.62 -41.33 -1.28
C ARG A 1040 -43.68 -40.42 -1.95
N ARG A 1041 -44.67 -41.15 -2.52
CA ARG A 1041 -46.11 -40.93 -2.83
C ARG A 1041 -46.51 -39.90 -3.91
N GLY A 1042 -46.78 -40.45 -5.10
CA GLY A 1042 -47.39 -39.85 -6.30
C GLY A 1042 -46.57 -40.23 -7.53
N GLU A 1043 -47.21 -40.70 -8.62
CA GLU A 1043 -46.53 -41.06 -9.87
C GLU A 1043 -47.00 -40.12 -10.99
N LEU A 1044 -46.04 -39.49 -11.69
CA LEU A 1044 -46.31 -38.75 -12.92
C LEU A 1044 -46.52 -39.76 -14.06
N ARG A 1045 -47.76 -39.95 -14.48
CA ARG A 1045 -48.13 -40.87 -15.55
C ARG A 1045 -48.16 -40.12 -16.86
N ILE A 1046 -47.48 -40.67 -17.87
CA ILE A 1046 -47.48 -40.15 -19.24
C ILE A 1046 -47.80 -41.27 -20.20
N TRP A 1047 -48.81 -41.08 -21.06
CA TRP A 1047 -49.19 -42.08 -22.07
C TRP A 1047 -49.73 -41.45 -23.36
N PRO A 1048 -49.49 -42.07 -24.53
CA PRO A 1048 -48.57 -43.18 -24.74
C PRO A 1048 -47.11 -42.77 -24.55
N ASN A 1049 -46.28 -43.68 -24.04
CA ASN A 1049 -44.84 -43.51 -23.92
C ASN A 1049 -44.13 -44.84 -24.26
N PRO A 1050 -43.50 -44.99 -25.43
CA PRO A 1050 -43.16 -43.92 -26.38
C PRO A 1050 -44.36 -43.24 -27.04
N THR A 1051 -44.23 -41.93 -27.32
CA THR A 1051 -45.23 -41.10 -28.02
C THR A 1051 -44.79 -40.81 -29.45
N SER A 1052 -45.75 -40.56 -30.34
CA SER A 1052 -45.54 -40.06 -31.69
C SER A 1052 -45.67 -38.53 -31.82
N GLY A 1053 -45.89 -37.84 -30.70
CA GLY A 1053 -46.06 -36.39 -30.63
C GLY A 1053 -47.19 -36.02 -29.68
N MET A 1054 -48.26 -36.81 -29.64
CA MET A 1054 -49.39 -36.63 -28.72
C MET A 1054 -49.26 -37.49 -27.46
N LEU A 1055 -49.41 -36.88 -26.28
CA LEU A 1055 -49.39 -37.56 -24.99
C LEU A 1055 -50.34 -36.93 -23.99
N VAL A 1056 -50.85 -37.74 -23.07
CA VAL A 1056 -51.59 -37.30 -21.88
C VAL A 1056 -50.64 -37.35 -20.69
N ILE A 1057 -50.65 -36.29 -19.89
CA ILE A 1057 -49.93 -36.21 -18.61
C ILE A 1057 -50.96 -36.16 -17.49
N ASP A 1058 -50.73 -36.98 -16.47
CA ASP A 1058 -51.58 -37.11 -15.30
C ASP A 1058 -50.74 -37.28 -14.03
N ILE A 1059 -51.17 -36.65 -12.95
CA ILE A 1059 -50.63 -36.84 -11.60
C ILE A 1059 -51.81 -37.27 -10.75
N ASP A 1060 -51.72 -38.45 -10.15
CA ASP A 1060 -52.75 -39.15 -9.34
C ASP A 1060 -53.98 -38.31 -8.91
N GLU A 1061 -55.19 -38.81 -9.22
CA GLU A 1061 -56.51 -38.12 -9.22
C GLU A 1061 -56.94 -37.34 -7.94
N GLU A 1062 -56.19 -37.40 -6.83
CA GLU A 1062 -56.51 -36.67 -5.59
C GLU A 1062 -55.90 -35.26 -5.51
N ILE A 1063 -55.15 -34.83 -6.54
CA ILE A 1063 -54.38 -33.58 -6.54
C ILE A 1063 -54.99 -32.58 -7.53
N SER A 1064 -55.74 -31.57 -7.04
CA SER A 1064 -56.28 -30.48 -7.87
C SER A 1064 -55.42 -29.22 -7.79
N GLY A 1065 -54.99 -28.70 -8.94
CA GLY A 1065 -54.40 -27.37 -9.07
C GLY A 1065 -53.37 -27.27 -10.20
N PRO A 1066 -52.79 -26.08 -10.42
CA PRO A 1066 -51.82 -25.86 -11.48
C PRO A 1066 -50.57 -26.71 -11.23
N MET A 1067 -50.02 -27.24 -12.32
CA MET A 1067 -48.80 -28.04 -12.36
C MET A 1067 -47.90 -27.46 -13.44
N LYS A 1068 -46.61 -27.34 -13.15
CA LYS A 1068 -45.61 -26.94 -14.13
C LYS A 1068 -44.86 -28.16 -14.60
N LEU A 1069 -44.72 -28.33 -15.91
CA LEU A 1069 -43.97 -29.40 -16.55
C LEU A 1069 -42.68 -28.85 -17.12
N LEU A 1070 -41.58 -29.57 -16.89
CA LEU A 1070 -40.28 -29.35 -17.51
C LEU A 1070 -39.87 -30.62 -18.25
N PHE A 1071 -39.57 -30.47 -19.53
CA PHE A 1071 -38.99 -31.52 -20.35
C PHE A 1071 -37.50 -31.24 -20.44
N THR A 1072 -36.68 -32.09 -19.84
CA THR A 1072 -35.23 -31.98 -19.84
C THR A 1072 -34.64 -33.00 -20.80
N SER A 1073 -33.76 -32.57 -21.71
CA SER A 1073 -33.05 -33.49 -22.61
C SER A 1073 -32.09 -34.40 -21.83
N VAL A 1074 -31.57 -35.45 -22.48
CA VAL A 1074 -30.49 -36.29 -21.91
C VAL A 1074 -29.20 -35.52 -21.59
N THR A 1075 -29.03 -34.30 -22.11
CA THR A 1075 -27.89 -33.42 -21.80
C THR A 1075 -28.15 -32.50 -20.61
N GLY A 1076 -29.31 -32.61 -19.95
CA GLY A 1076 -29.71 -31.75 -18.84
C GLY A 1076 -30.28 -30.39 -19.26
N ALA A 1077 -30.50 -30.15 -20.56
CA ALA A 1077 -31.03 -28.88 -21.05
C ALA A 1077 -32.56 -28.84 -20.97
N THR A 1078 -33.12 -27.72 -20.51
CA THR A 1078 -34.56 -27.46 -20.58
C THR A 1078 -35.00 -27.38 -22.04
N ALA A 1079 -35.80 -28.33 -22.48
CA ALA A 1079 -36.30 -28.44 -23.85
C ALA A 1079 -37.72 -27.88 -24.03
N LEU A 1080 -38.57 -27.98 -22.99
CA LEU A 1080 -39.92 -27.44 -23.01
C LEU A 1080 -40.42 -27.18 -21.59
N VAL A 1081 -41.14 -26.07 -21.37
CA VAL A 1081 -41.83 -25.77 -20.12
C VAL A 1081 -43.32 -25.52 -20.40
N ARG A 1082 -44.22 -26.10 -19.61
CA ARG A 1082 -45.67 -25.92 -19.75
C ARG A 1082 -46.36 -25.83 -18.41
N ASP A 1083 -47.21 -24.82 -18.25
CA ASP A 1083 -48.24 -24.80 -17.22
C ASP A 1083 -49.42 -25.66 -17.69
N VAL A 1084 -49.83 -26.61 -16.86
CA VAL A 1084 -50.99 -27.46 -17.09
C VAL A 1084 -51.82 -27.52 -15.81
N GLU A 1085 -53.08 -27.91 -15.92
CA GLU A 1085 -53.95 -28.10 -14.75
C GLU A 1085 -54.66 -29.44 -14.86
N GLY A 1086 -54.53 -30.28 -13.84
CA GLY A 1086 -55.02 -31.65 -13.86
C GLY A 1086 -54.49 -32.48 -15.04
N THR A 1087 -55.26 -33.48 -15.46
CA THR A 1087 -54.93 -34.35 -16.59
C THR A 1087 -55.01 -33.56 -17.91
N THR A 1088 -53.88 -33.44 -18.62
CA THR A 1088 -53.77 -32.60 -19.83
C THR A 1088 -53.22 -33.38 -21.03
N LEU A 1089 -53.81 -33.16 -22.21
CA LEU A 1089 -53.29 -33.64 -23.49
C LEU A 1089 -52.30 -32.61 -24.05
N ILE A 1090 -51.12 -33.07 -24.47
CA ILE A 1090 -50.06 -32.26 -25.04
C ILE A 1090 -49.68 -32.80 -26.41
N ASP A 1091 -49.63 -31.90 -27.41
CA ASP A 1091 -49.01 -32.15 -28.70
C ASP A 1091 -47.60 -31.52 -28.72
N LEU A 1092 -46.58 -32.36 -28.66
CA LEU A 1092 -45.17 -31.98 -28.66
C LEU A 1092 -44.72 -31.37 -30.00
N SER A 1093 -45.41 -31.70 -31.11
CA SER A 1093 -45.07 -31.21 -32.44
C SER A 1093 -45.44 -29.74 -32.62
N GLU A 1094 -46.59 -29.31 -32.08
CA GLU A 1094 -47.00 -27.91 -32.02
C GLU A 1094 -46.08 -27.06 -31.12
N HIS A 1095 -45.25 -27.73 -30.31
CA HIS A 1095 -44.32 -27.09 -29.38
C HIS A 1095 -42.87 -27.19 -29.82
N GLY A 1096 -42.60 -27.69 -31.03
CA GLY A 1096 -41.27 -27.72 -31.63
C GLY A 1096 -40.27 -28.60 -30.88
N LEU A 1097 -40.73 -29.52 -30.04
CA LEU A 1097 -39.85 -30.47 -29.37
C LEU A 1097 -39.31 -31.45 -30.42
N ALA A 1098 -38.01 -31.72 -30.45
CA ALA A 1098 -37.44 -32.70 -31.36
C ALA A 1098 -37.75 -34.14 -30.90
N PRO A 1099 -37.79 -35.14 -31.80
CA PRO A 1099 -37.84 -36.53 -31.37
C PRO A 1099 -36.58 -36.91 -30.58
N GLY A 1100 -36.75 -37.60 -29.46
CA GLY A 1100 -35.66 -37.91 -28.54
C GLY A 1100 -36.11 -38.52 -27.23
N VAL A 1101 -35.16 -38.69 -26.31
CA VAL A 1101 -35.42 -39.12 -24.94
C VAL A 1101 -35.34 -37.90 -24.03
N TYR A 1102 -36.35 -37.76 -23.17
CA TYR A 1102 -36.49 -36.66 -22.23
C TYR A 1102 -36.78 -37.18 -20.83
N THR A 1103 -36.40 -36.41 -19.82
CA THR A 1103 -36.97 -36.50 -18.47
C THR A 1103 -38.08 -35.46 -18.38
N VAL A 1104 -39.26 -35.85 -17.93
CA VAL A 1104 -40.37 -34.93 -17.65
C VAL A 1104 -40.49 -34.79 -16.15
N THR A 1105 -40.28 -33.60 -15.64
CA THR A 1105 -40.47 -33.24 -14.24
C THR A 1105 -41.72 -32.39 -14.13
N ALA A 1106 -42.60 -32.71 -13.17
CA ALA A 1106 -43.78 -31.94 -12.86
C ALA A 1106 -43.67 -31.38 -11.43
N TRP A 1107 -43.90 -30.09 -11.24
CA TRP A 1107 -44.02 -29.47 -9.91
C TRP A 1107 -45.46 -29.15 -9.60
N HIS A 1108 -45.92 -29.58 -8.43
CA HIS A 1108 -47.22 -29.26 -7.90
C HIS A 1108 -47.15 -29.09 -6.38
N ALA A 1109 -47.70 -27.98 -5.86
CA ALA A 1109 -47.79 -27.68 -4.42
C ALA A 1109 -46.46 -27.90 -3.65
N GLY A 1110 -45.33 -27.53 -4.25
CA GLY A 1110 -44.00 -27.67 -3.64
C GLY A 1110 -43.40 -29.08 -3.70
N VAL A 1111 -44.04 -30.02 -4.39
CA VAL A 1111 -43.55 -31.40 -4.61
C VAL A 1111 -43.22 -31.59 -6.10
N SER A 1112 -42.10 -32.26 -6.39
CA SER A 1112 -41.72 -32.63 -7.76
C SER A 1112 -41.92 -34.12 -8.03
N TYR A 1113 -42.45 -34.43 -9.22
CA TYR A 1113 -42.63 -35.77 -9.76
C TYR A 1113 -41.84 -35.90 -11.04
N MET A 1114 -41.17 -37.04 -11.27
CA MET A 1114 -40.34 -37.22 -12.46
C MET A 1114 -40.67 -38.52 -13.18
N THR A 1115 -40.65 -38.50 -14.50
CA THR A 1115 -40.72 -39.70 -15.33
C THR A 1115 -39.93 -39.54 -16.62
N LYS A 1116 -39.65 -40.64 -17.31
CA LYS A 1116 -38.96 -40.62 -18.61
C LYS A 1116 -39.97 -40.51 -19.74
N LEU A 1117 -39.68 -39.76 -20.78
CA LEU A 1117 -40.44 -39.70 -22.03
C LEU A 1117 -39.57 -40.13 -23.21
N ILE A 1118 -40.15 -40.91 -24.12
CA ILE A 1118 -39.54 -41.30 -25.39
C ILE A 1118 -40.43 -40.76 -26.51
N TYR A 1119 -39.97 -39.72 -27.20
CA TYR A 1119 -40.65 -39.15 -28.36
C TYR A 1119 -40.00 -39.65 -29.64
N ILE A 1120 -40.77 -40.34 -30.48
CA ILE A 1120 -40.33 -40.95 -31.74
C ILE A 1120 -41.11 -40.26 -32.87
N PRO A 1121 -40.50 -39.93 -34.02
CA PRO A 1121 -41.26 -39.36 -35.13
C PRO A 1121 -42.28 -40.37 -35.67
N GLU A 1122 -43.47 -39.90 -36.08
CA GLU A 1122 -44.41 -40.74 -36.84
C GLU A 1122 -43.73 -41.31 -38.10
N ARG A 1123 -43.95 -42.59 -38.33
CA ARG A 1123 -43.49 -43.27 -39.56
C ARG A 1123 -44.43 -42.99 -40.72
#